data_AF-A0A7X2P3S1-F1
#
_entry.id   AF-A0A7X2P3S1-F1
#
_cell.length_a   1.000
_cell.length_b   1.000
_cell.length_c   1.000
_cell.angle_alpha   90.00
_cell.angle_beta   90.00
_cell.angle_gamma   90.00
#
_symmetry.space_group_name_H-M   'P 1'
#
loop_
_entity.id
_entity.type
_entity.pdbx_description
1 polymer ?
#
loop_
_entity_poly.entity_id
_entity_poly.type
_entity_poly.pdbx_seq_one_letter_code
_entity_poly.pdbx_strand_id
1 'polypeptide(L)'
;MAIYIDEQKKLFTLSTNNTSYQMMADKYLVLNHLYYGENIGQEDMSYLLDYQDRGFSGNPYEAGNERDYSLDSRPQEYSTNGVGDYRINSVSVINADGSDAADWRYAGYTIEKGKYAIPGMPALYGEEKDADTLIVELADKVTGLHAFLYYSVWEERDIITRCVKFVNQGTDAIVLTKAASMNLDLMSGDWELMHFHGRHNLERQMERVPLMRGKMTVESVRGASSHQHNPFAILCSKDTTEEAGPCYGTALVYSGNFSIEAEKDQMGQTRLTAGINSQRFAWTLEAGAEFWTPEAVMTYSSEGFGKMSANFHHTFREHLCRGKYKHERRPVLINNWEATYFDFDKEKILNIAKGASELGVEMLVLDDGWFGKRDGDVSGLGDWYVNTDKLEGGLKPIADGINAMGMKFGLWFEPECISEDSDLYRAHPDWAIQIPGRQPNRSRYQLILDMGREDVRDYLYERMTAILDSANIEYVKWDMNRHISDVYSAVLPKERQGEASHRYMLGLYDLLERLVSRYPDLLLEGCSGGGGRFDLGMLYYSPQIWCSDDTDAVERLSVQYGTSFCYPISAVGSHVSAVPNHQTGRITPVETRGTVAMAGSFGYELDLNLLSDGEKEEVKEQIKTFKKYYNLTHEGEYYRLTNPMENRLYAAWEFVSQDQSEALVHGMQILAQPSGPSIHIPVRGLKADAMYEVNGELVRSGRALMHGGLNFPRQTGDFKAVEFYLKEVK
;
A
#
# COMPACT_ATOMS: atom_id res chain seq x y z
N MET A 1 6.09 -28.99 -0.59
CA MET A 1 7.40 -28.43 -1.02
C MET A 1 7.04 -27.47 -2.12
N ALA A 2 7.30 -26.19 -1.92
CA ALA A 2 6.76 -25.17 -2.81
C ALA A 2 7.60 -24.98 -4.09
N ILE A 3 8.81 -25.56 -4.15
CA ILE A 3 9.74 -25.40 -5.26
C ILE A 3 10.19 -26.77 -5.76
N TYR A 4 9.96 -27.03 -7.05
CA TYR A 4 10.39 -28.23 -7.76
C TYR A 4 11.33 -27.85 -8.89
N ILE A 5 12.44 -28.58 -9.02
CA ILE A 5 13.44 -28.32 -10.05
C ILE A 5 13.76 -29.61 -10.80
N ASP A 6 13.70 -29.54 -12.13
CA ASP A 6 14.32 -30.53 -13.00
C ASP A 6 15.67 -29.97 -13.48
N GLU A 7 16.75 -30.39 -12.82
CA GLU A 7 18.11 -29.92 -13.10
C GLU A 7 18.57 -30.25 -14.54
N GLN A 8 18.11 -31.37 -15.11
CA GLN A 8 18.51 -31.76 -16.46
C GLN A 8 17.91 -30.83 -17.50
N LYS A 9 16.66 -30.41 -17.28
CA LYS A 9 15.95 -29.46 -18.15
C LYS A 9 16.16 -28.00 -17.77
N LYS A 10 16.74 -27.72 -16.60
CA LYS A 10 16.80 -26.38 -15.98
C LYS A 10 15.41 -25.74 -15.90
N LEU A 11 14.43 -26.55 -15.50
CA LEU A 11 13.03 -26.17 -15.33
C LEU A 11 12.75 -25.95 -13.85
N PHE A 12 12.14 -24.81 -13.53
CA PHE A 12 11.79 -24.42 -12.17
C PHE A 12 10.28 -24.25 -12.07
N THR A 13 9.63 -25.00 -11.20
CA THR A 13 8.20 -24.90 -10.91
C THR A 13 8.01 -24.46 -9.47
N LEU A 14 7.44 -23.29 -9.29
CA LEU A 14 6.98 -22.75 -8.01
C LEU A 14 5.50 -23.07 -7.87
N SER A 15 5.09 -23.65 -6.75
CA SER A 15 3.71 -24.07 -6.51
C SER A 15 3.22 -23.52 -5.19
N THR A 16 2.07 -22.82 -5.24
CA THR A 16 1.24 -22.59 -4.06
C THR A 16 0.15 -23.66 -4.00
N ASN A 17 -0.75 -23.59 -3.03
CA ASN A 17 -1.89 -24.50 -2.97
C ASN A 17 -2.72 -24.45 -4.27
N ASN A 18 -2.97 -23.27 -4.81
CA ASN A 18 -3.88 -23.10 -5.94
C ASN A 18 -3.23 -22.56 -7.22
N THR A 19 -1.94 -22.21 -7.20
CA THR A 19 -1.25 -21.60 -8.34
C THR A 19 0.07 -22.28 -8.68
N SER A 20 0.49 -22.13 -9.93
CA SER A 20 1.84 -22.54 -10.38
C SER A 20 2.49 -21.41 -11.15
N TYR A 21 3.78 -21.18 -10.90
CA TYR A 21 4.65 -20.28 -11.65
C TYR A 21 5.83 -21.09 -12.18
N GLN A 22 6.05 -21.11 -13.49
CA GLN A 22 7.07 -21.95 -14.11
C GLN A 22 7.97 -21.15 -15.05
N MET A 23 9.27 -21.44 -14.99
CA MET A 23 10.30 -20.83 -15.83
C MET A 23 11.37 -21.86 -16.22
N MET A 24 12.11 -21.59 -17.29
CA MET A 24 13.18 -22.47 -17.79
C MET A 24 14.35 -21.69 -18.36
N ALA A 25 15.57 -22.11 -18.02
CA ALA A 25 16.78 -21.67 -18.73
C ALA A 25 17.01 -22.56 -19.95
N ASP A 26 16.90 -22.00 -21.16
CA ASP A 26 16.94 -22.79 -22.39
C ASP A 26 18.37 -23.16 -22.87
N LYS A 27 18.48 -23.69 -24.08
CA LYS A 27 19.76 -24.10 -24.70
C LYS A 27 20.76 -22.95 -24.87
N TYR A 28 20.29 -21.70 -24.94
CA TYR A 28 21.12 -20.48 -25.01
C TYR A 28 21.21 -19.77 -23.66
N LEU A 29 20.81 -20.44 -22.58
CA LEU A 29 20.82 -19.94 -21.21
C LEU A 29 19.96 -18.68 -21.02
N VAL A 30 18.97 -18.46 -21.89
CA VAL A 30 17.98 -17.40 -21.67
C VAL A 30 16.93 -17.94 -20.70
N LEU A 31 16.62 -17.18 -19.65
CA LEU A 31 15.62 -17.54 -18.66
C LEU A 31 14.23 -17.12 -19.16
N ASN A 32 13.44 -18.09 -19.59
CA ASN A 32 12.13 -17.87 -20.17
C ASN A 32 11.03 -18.14 -19.15
N HIS A 33 10.04 -17.25 -19.09
CA HIS A 33 8.78 -17.49 -18.41
C HIS A 33 7.95 -18.51 -19.21
N LEU A 34 7.32 -19.47 -18.53
CA LEU A 34 6.49 -20.49 -19.17
C LEU A 34 5.03 -20.39 -18.77
N TYR A 35 4.74 -20.13 -17.50
CA TYR A 35 3.37 -20.13 -17.00
C TYR A 35 3.26 -19.41 -15.67
N TYR A 36 2.18 -18.66 -15.46
CA TYR A 36 1.69 -18.28 -14.13
C TYR A 36 0.15 -18.33 -14.15
N GLY A 37 -0.47 -19.09 -13.24
CA GLY A 37 -1.92 -19.28 -13.23
C GLY A 37 -2.34 -20.42 -12.30
N GLU A 38 -3.46 -21.07 -12.61
CA GLU A 38 -3.98 -22.24 -11.87
C GLU A 38 -2.92 -23.32 -11.70
N ASN A 39 -3.00 -24.06 -10.59
CA ASN A 39 -2.04 -25.12 -10.30
C ASN A 39 -2.03 -26.21 -11.40
N ILE A 40 -0.89 -26.38 -12.05
CA ILE A 40 -0.67 -27.38 -13.12
C ILE A 40 -0.02 -28.67 -12.59
N GLY A 41 0.19 -28.79 -11.28
CA GLY A 41 0.97 -29.88 -10.70
C GLY A 41 2.43 -29.83 -11.14
N GLN A 42 2.97 -30.97 -11.58
CA GLN A 42 4.38 -31.11 -12.01
C GLN A 42 4.53 -31.21 -13.53
N GLU A 43 3.54 -30.75 -14.30
CA GLU A 43 3.61 -30.75 -15.76
C GLU A 43 4.67 -29.77 -16.28
N ASP A 44 5.22 -30.07 -17.46
CA ASP A 44 6.25 -29.28 -18.13
C ASP A 44 5.62 -28.41 -19.22
N MET A 45 5.57 -27.10 -19.01
CA MET A 45 4.93 -26.13 -19.93
C MET A 45 5.89 -25.62 -21.02
N SER A 46 7.09 -26.18 -21.15
CA SER A 46 8.06 -25.74 -22.18
C SER A 46 7.53 -25.88 -23.61
N TYR A 47 6.50 -26.71 -23.84
CA TYR A 47 5.81 -26.84 -25.13
C TYR A 47 5.06 -25.57 -25.55
N LEU A 48 4.78 -24.62 -24.64
CA LEU A 48 4.14 -23.34 -24.94
C LEU A 48 5.08 -22.35 -25.64
N LEU A 49 6.39 -22.59 -25.60
CA LEU A 49 7.37 -21.74 -26.24
C LEU A 49 7.22 -21.82 -27.77
N ASP A 50 6.85 -20.70 -28.38
CA ASP A 50 6.69 -20.57 -29.82
C ASP A 50 8.02 -20.20 -30.51
N TYR A 51 8.46 -21.04 -31.46
CA TYR A 51 9.66 -20.82 -32.27
C TYR A 51 9.24 -20.55 -33.71
N GLN A 52 9.22 -19.27 -34.10
CA GLN A 52 8.84 -18.83 -35.44
C GLN A 52 9.79 -17.76 -35.96
N ASP A 53 10.19 -17.86 -37.22
CA ASP A 53 10.93 -16.80 -37.91
C ASP A 53 10.00 -15.59 -38.12
N ARG A 54 10.26 -14.55 -37.35
CA ARG A 54 9.52 -13.30 -37.37
C ARG A 54 10.40 -12.22 -37.98
N GLY A 55 9.95 -11.67 -39.11
CA GLY A 55 10.68 -10.59 -39.77
C GLY A 55 10.92 -9.42 -38.81
N PHE A 56 12.14 -8.90 -38.80
CA PHE A 56 12.62 -7.81 -37.93
C PHE A 56 12.80 -8.13 -36.44
N SER A 57 12.46 -9.35 -36.00
CA SER A 57 12.85 -9.85 -34.68
C SER A 57 14.22 -10.53 -34.80
N GLY A 58 15.27 -9.85 -34.34
CA GLY A 58 16.67 -10.28 -34.52
C GLY A 58 17.06 -11.49 -33.65
N ASN A 59 18.12 -12.18 -34.04
CA ASN A 59 18.58 -13.38 -33.34
C ASN A 59 19.88 -13.06 -32.56
N PRO A 60 20.05 -13.59 -31.33
CA PRO A 60 21.32 -13.49 -30.61
C PRO A 60 22.40 -14.26 -31.38
N TYR A 61 23.67 -13.87 -31.19
CA TYR A 61 24.79 -14.43 -31.95
C TYR A 61 24.89 -15.96 -31.84
N GLU A 62 24.60 -16.51 -30.66
CA GLU A 62 24.66 -17.96 -30.39
C GLU A 62 23.64 -18.77 -31.19
N ALA A 63 22.56 -18.15 -31.66
CA ALA A 63 21.53 -18.80 -32.48
C ALA A 63 22.03 -19.11 -33.91
N GLY A 64 23.13 -18.49 -34.36
CA GLY A 64 23.70 -18.72 -35.68
C GLY A 64 22.69 -18.47 -36.80
N ASN A 65 22.26 -19.54 -37.49
CA ASN A 65 21.28 -19.47 -38.59
C ASN A 65 19.84 -19.80 -38.15
N GLU A 66 19.59 -20.05 -36.86
CA GLU A 66 18.26 -20.32 -36.30
C GLU A 66 17.44 -19.02 -36.18
N ARG A 67 16.80 -18.64 -37.29
CA ARG A 67 16.03 -17.40 -37.38
C ARG A 67 14.72 -17.39 -36.59
N ASP A 68 14.30 -18.55 -36.10
CA ASP A 68 13.12 -18.77 -35.28
C ASP A 68 13.34 -18.55 -33.78
N TYR A 69 14.54 -18.12 -33.37
CA TYR A 69 14.89 -17.78 -31.99
C TYR A 69 15.22 -16.29 -31.83
N SER A 70 14.37 -15.51 -31.15
CA SER A 70 14.55 -14.06 -30.96
C SER A 70 14.18 -13.60 -29.55
N LEU A 71 15.03 -12.82 -28.89
CA LEU A 71 14.72 -12.23 -27.58
C LEU A 71 13.50 -11.28 -27.63
N ASP A 72 13.20 -10.70 -28.78
CA ASP A 72 12.02 -9.86 -29.03
C ASP A 72 10.69 -10.62 -28.93
N SER A 73 10.69 -11.95 -29.15
CA SER A 73 9.48 -12.77 -29.12
C SER A 73 9.39 -13.71 -27.93
N ARG A 74 10.49 -13.91 -27.21
CA ARG A 74 10.55 -14.83 -26.08
C ARG A 74 9.89 -14.24 -24.83
N PRO A 75 9.11 -15.03 -24.08
CA PRO A 75 8.61 -14.63 -22.77
C PRO A 75 9.78 -14.69 -21.77
N GLN A 76 10.33 -13.55 -21.37
CA GLN A 76 11.55 -13.51 -20.53
C GLN A 76 11.18 -13.30 -19.05
N GLU A 77 11.94 -13.89 -18.13
CA GLU A 77 11.78 -13.66 -16.69
C GLU A 77 12.34 -12.31 -16.22
N TYR A 78 13.33 -11.78 -16.95
CA TYR A 78 13.95 -10.48 -16.69
C TYR A 78 14.65 -9.97 -17.95
N SER A 79 14.16 -8.86 -18.50
CA SER A 79 14.55 -8.34 -19.82
C SER A 79 15.41 -7.08 -19.73
N THR A 80 16.13 -6.77 -20.81
CA THR A 80 17.04 -5.63 -20.91
C THR A 80 16.98 -4.99 -22.31
N ASN A 81 17.58 -3.81 -22.47
CA ASN A 81 17.74 -3.11 -23.74
C ASN A 81 19.05 -3.50 -24.45
N GLY A 82 19.16 -3.15 -25.74
CA GLY A 82 20.41 -3.29 -26.51
C GLY A 82 20.76 -4.71 -26.97
N VAL A 83 19.93 -5.72 -26.65
CA VAL A 83 20.15 -7.14 -27.00
C VAL A 83 19.17 -7.70 -28.03
N GLY A 84 18.40 -6.83 -28.67
CA GLY A 84 17.43 -7.21 -29.71
C GLY A 84 16.02 -7.56 -29.20
N ASP A 85 15.68 -7.24 -27.94
CA ASP A 85 14.30 -7.13 -27.46
C ASP A 85 13.88 -5.64 -27.49
N TYR A 86 12.75 -5.33 -28.12
CA TYR A 86 12.28 -3.95 -28.31
C TYR A 86 11.10 -3.56 -27.40
N ARG A 87 10.62 -4.50 -26.59
CA ARG A 87 9.54 -4.28 -25.61
C ARG A 87 10.05 -3.50 -24.40
N ILE A 88 9.15 -3.15 -23.47
CA ILE A 88 9.53 -2.65 -22.15
C ILE A 88 10.51 -3.62 -21.51
N ASN A 89 11.59 -3.07 -20.99
CA ASN A 89 12.67 -3.83 -20.37
C ASN A 89 12.58 -3.78 -18.84
N SER A 90 13.09 -4.79 -18.14
CA SER A 90 13.13 -4.82 -16.68
C SER A 90 14.27 -3.96 -16.11
N VAL A 91 15.41 -3.93 -16.81
CA VAL A 91 16.63 -3.22 -16.38
C VAL A 91 17.26 -2.47 -17.55
N SER A 92 17.75 -1.25 -17.27
CA SER A 92 18.62 -0.49 -18.17
C SER A 92 19.89 -0.10 -17.45
N VAL A 93 21.00 -0.18 -18.16
CA VAL A 93 22.35 0.11 -17.64
C VAL A 93 23.06 1.14 -18.51
N ILE A 94 24.09 1.78 -17.98
CA ILE A 94 25.13 2.47 -18.73
C ILE A 94 26.46 1.89 -18.26
N ASN A 95 27.15 1.23 -19.18
CA ASN A 95 28.45 0.61 -18.95
C ASN A 95 29.58 1.66 -19.07
N ALA A 96 30.78 1.31 -18.64
CA ALA A 96 31.92 2.21 -18.64
C ALA A 96 32.34 2.71 -20.04
N ASP A 97 32.04 1.94 -21.09
CA ASP A 97 32.26 2.32 -22.49
C ASP A 97 31.12 3.16 -23.10
N GLY A 98 30.07 3.43 -22.33
CA GLY A 98 28.88 4.16 -22.74
C GLY A 98 27.82 3.33 -23.44
N SER A 99 28.03 2.01 -23.61
CA SER A 99 26.98 1.10 -24.06
C SER A 99 25.90 0.90 -23.00
N ASP A 100 24.70 0.50 -23.41
CA ASP A 100 23.52 0.42 -22.57
C ASP A 100 22.89 -0.98 -22.51
N ALA A 101 23.66 -2.03 -22.75
CA ALA A 101 23.19 -3.41 -22.80
C ALA A 101 23.74 -4.27 -21.65
N ALA A 102 22.94 -5.25 -21.21
CA ALA A 102 23.37 -6.33 -20.33
C ALA A 102 22.85 -7.67 -20.88
N ASP A 103 23.70 -8.50 -21.50
CA ASP A 103 23.25 -9.76 -22.10
C ASP A 103 23.07 -10.85 -21.04
N TRP A 104 21.87 -10.93 -20.45
CA TRP A 104 21.55 -11.84 -19.36
C TRP A 104 21.60 -13.30 -19.78
N ARG A 105 22.53 -14.06 -19.18
CA ARG A 105 22.58 -15.52 -19.29
C ARG A 105 22.44 -16.16 -17.91
N TYR A 106 21.61 -17.19 -17.83
CA TYR A 106 21.50 -18.03 -16.65
C TYR A 106 22.86 -18.58 -16.23
N ALA A 107 23.23 -18.33 -14.97
CA ALA A 107 24.50 -18.68 -14.37
C ALA A 107 24.39 -19.71 -13.23
N GLY A 108 23.20 -19.84 -12.62
CA GLY A 108 22.96 -20.80 -11.55
C GLY A 108 21.67 -20.52 -10.79
N TYR A 109 21.43 -21.29 -9.73
CA TYR A 109 20.38 -21.01 -8.76
C TYR A 109 20.78 -21.46 -7.35
N THR A 110 20.02 -21.00 -6.36
CA THR A 110 20.04 -21.51 -4.98
C THR A 110 18.61 -21.61 -4.48
N ILE A 111 18.33 -22.60 -3.62
CA ILE A 111 17.07 -22.67 -2.87
C ILE A 111 17.38 -22.46 -1.40
N GLU A 112 16.60 -21.61 -0.76
CA GLU A 112 16.65 -21.35 0.68
C GLU A 112 15.29 -21.63 1.32
N LYS A 113 15.31 -22.10 2.56
CA LYS A 113 14.09 -22.17 3.39
C LYS A 113 13.79 -20.79 3.96
N GLY A 114 12.52 -20.48 4.09
CA GLY A 114 12.05 -19.19 4.59
C GLY A 114 12.01 -18.07 3.55
N LYS A 115 11.67 -16.90 4.06
CA LYS A 115 11.50 -15.65 3.34
C LYS A 115 12.80 -14.82 3.38
N TYR A 116 13.27 -14.32 2.24
CA TYR A 116 14.39 -13.37 2.19
C TYR A 116 14.04 -12.02 2.82
N ALA A 117 15.06 -11.30 3.31
CA ALA A 117 14.96 -9.90 3.72
C ALA A 117 15.68 -8.99 2.71
N ILE A 118 15.30 -7.71 2.66
CA ILE A 118 15.94 -6.71 1.81
C ILE A 118 16.65 -5.68 2.71
N PRO A 119 17.99 -5.58 2.70
CA PRO A 119 18.72 -4.66 3.55
C PRO A 119 18.24 -3.20 3.40
N GLY A 120 17.85 -2.58 4.51
CA GLY A 120 17.44 -1.17 4.56
C GLY A 120 16.07 -0.86 3.93
N MET A 121 15.28 -1.87 3.56
CA MET A 121 13.95 -1.68 2.97
C MET A 121 12.90 -2.59 3.62
N PRO A 122 11.63 -2.14 3.68
CA PRO A 122 10.53 -3.00 4.09
C PRO A 122 10.32 -4.15 3.09
N ALA A 123 9.95 -5.32 3.60
CA ALA A 123 9.57 -6.51 2.84
C ALA A 123 8.66 -7.38 3.71
N LEU A 124 7.94 -8.33 3.10
CA LEU A 124 7.24 -9.35 3.89
C LEU A 124 8.25 -10.15 4.73
N TYR A 125 7.83 -10.49 5.95
CA TYR A 125 8.61 -11.25 6.93
C TYR A 125 7.88 -12.54 7.35
N GLY A 126 8.63 -13.61 7.61
CA GLY A 126 8.08 -14.91 8.03
C GLY A 126 9.15 -15.82 8.62
N GLU A 127 8.70 -16.90 9.26
CA GLU A 127 9.54 -17.99 9.74
C GLU A 127 9.92 -18.94 8.58
N GLU A 128 10.87 -19.85 8.81
CA GLU A 128 11.31 -20.84 7.79
C GLU A 128 10.16 -21.72 7.24
N LYS A 129 9.07 -21.88 8.00
CA LYS A 129 7.91 -22.68 7.61
C LYS A 129 6.95 -21.95 6.66
N ASP A 130 7.03 -20.63 6.61
CA ASP A 130 6.00 -19.82 5.95
C ASP A 130 6.22 -19.69 4.44
N ALA A 131 7.48 -19.82 3.99
CA ALA A 131 7.84 -19.71 2.59
C ALA A 131 9.09 -20.53 2.23
N ASP A 132 9.25 -20.84 0.95
CA ASP A 132 10.52 -21.29 0.35
C ASP A 132 10.99 -20.24 -0.67
N THR A 133 12.30 -19.99 -0.77
CA THR A 133 12.86 -19.01 -1.71
C THR A 133 13.73 -19.68 -2.78
N LEU A 134 13.42 -19.41 -4.06
CA LEU A 134 14.31 -19.66 -5.20
C LEU A 134 15.08 -18.38 -5.52
N ILE A 135 16.39 -18.50 -5.72
CA ILE A 135 17.25 -17.42 -6.20
C ILE A 135 17.84 -17.87 -7.53
N VAL A 136 17.49 -17.21 -8.64
CA VAL A 136 18.08 -17.50 -9.96
C VAL A 136 19.11 -16.44 -10.30
N GLU A 137 20.31 -16.86 -10.67
CA GLU A 137 21.40 -15.96 -11.04
C GLU A 137 21.47 -15.78 -12.56
N LEU A 138 21.43 -14.52 -12.99
CA LEU A 138 21.71 -14.09 -14.36
C LEU A 138 23.03 -13.31 -14.36
N ALA A 139 23.87 -13.53 -15.36
CA ALA A 139 25.14 -12.83 -15.50
C ALA A 139 25.33 -12.30 -16.92
N ASP A 140 25.81 -11.06 -17.02
CA ASP A 140 26.44 -10.53 -18.22
C ASP A 140 27.94 -10.77 -18.14
N LYS A 141 28.44 -11.64 -19.02
CA LYS A 141 29.85 -12.06 -19.05
C LYS A 141 30.81 -10.94 -19.46
N VAL A 142 30.34 -9.92 -20.18
CA VAL A 142 31.20 -8.85 -20.71
C VAL A 142 31.49 -7.84 -19.62
N THR A 143 30.45 -7.40 -18.92
CA THR A 143 30.53 -6.35 -17.90
C THR A 143 30.84 -6.90 -16.50
N GLY A 144 30.56 -8.18 -16.25
CA GLY A 144 30.63 -8.76 -14.92
C GLY A 144 29.47 -8.31 -14.02
N LEU A 145 28.37 -7.82 -14.60
CA LEU A 145 27.15 -7.52 -13.86
C LEU A 145 26.35 -8.80 -13.62
N HIS A 146 25.95 -9.04 -12.37
CA HIS A 146 25.11 -10.15 -11.97
C HIS A 146 23.78 -9.64 -11.44
N ALA A 147 22.69 -10.31 -11.79
CA ALA A 147 21.36 -10.10 -11.24
C ALA A 147 20.87 -11.39 -10.59
N PHE A 148 20.57 -11.32 -9.29
CA PHE A 148 19.99 -12.41 -8.51
C PHE A 148 18.48 -12.15 -8.39
N LEU A 149 17.69 -12.96 -9.08
CA LEU A 149 16.24 -12.89 -9.08
C LEU A 149 15.69 -13.74 -7.94
N TYR A 150 15.12 -13.10 -6.93
CA TYR A 150 14.52 -13.78 -5.79
C TYR A 150 13.04 -14.07 -6.07
N TYR A 151 12.59 -15.26 -5.69
CA TYR A 151 11.20 -15.72 -5.75
C TYR A 151 10.86 -16.43 -4.43
N SER A 152 10.08 -15.81 -3.55
CA SER A 152 9.56 -16.53 -2.37
C SER A 152 8.14 -16.99 -2.58
N VAL A 153 7.88 -18.26 -2.27
CA VAL A 153 6.60 -18.92 -2.47
C VAL A 153 5.94 -19.14 -1.12
N TRP A 154 4.80 -18.49 -0.91
CA TRP A 154 3.98 -18.63 0.29
C TRP A 154 2.83 -19.59 0.00
N GLU A 155 3.11 -20.89 0.18
CA GLU A 155 2.27 -21.98 -0.32
C GLU A 155 0.80 -21.86 0.13
N GLU A 156 0.58 -21.60 1.42
CA GLU A 156 -0.75 -21.52 2.01
C GLU A 156 -1.51 -20.23 1.71
N ARG A 157 -0.82 -19.20 1.21
CA ARG A 157 -1.38 -17.84 1.01
C ARG A 157 -1.63 -17.49 -0.45
N ASP A 158 -1.25 -18.37 -1.38
CA ASP A 158 -1.25 -18.09 -2.82
C ASP A 158 -0.53 -16.79 -3.19
N ILE A 159 0.64 -16.56 -2.57
CA ILE A 159 1.49 -15.38 -2.80
C ILE A 159 2.86 -15.83 -3.31
N ILE A 160 3.35 -15.12 -4.34
CA ILE A 160 4.74 -15.17 -4.77
C ILE A 160 5.31 -13.76 -4.64
N THR A 161 6.43 -13.60 -3.94
CA THR A 161 7.16 -12.32 -3.89
C THR A 161 8.40 -12.35 -4.75
N ARG A 162 8.75 -11.21 -5.33
CA ARG A 162 9.95 -11.04 -6.15
C ARG A 162 10.72 -9.79 -5.79
N CYS A 163 12.04 -9.88 -5.82
CA CYS A 163 12.94 -8.73 -5.88
C CYS A 163 14.21 -9.11 -6.64
N VAL A 164 15.04 -8.11 -6.97
CA VAL A 164 16.30 -8.32 -7.66
C VAL A 164 17.43 -7.68 -6.88
N LYS A 165 18.51 -8.45 -6.68
CA LYS A 165 19.79 -7.93 -6.22
C LYS A 165 20.75 -7.87 -7.40
N PHE A 166 21.26 -6.69 -7.71
CA PHE A 166 22.35 -6.50 -8.66
C PHE A 166 23.67 -6.46 -7.92
N VAL A 167 24.69 -7.14 -8.46
CA VAL A 167 26.06 -7.10 -7.94
C VAL A 167 27.00 -6.84 -9.11
N ASN A 168 27.82 -5.80 -9.00
CA ASN A 168 28.88 -5.55 -9.98
C ASN A 168 30.12 -6.36 -9.59
N GLN A 169 30.34 -7.50 -10.25
CA GLN A 169 31.54 -8.32 -10.08
C GLN A 169 32.64 -7.97 -11.11
N GLY A 170 32.40 -6.95 -11.93
CA GLY A 170 33.37 -6.37 -12.85
C GLY A 170 34.36 -5.42 -12.16
N THR A 171 35.13 -4.71 -12.98
CA THR A 171 36.15 -3.75 -12.51
C THR A 171 35.73 -2.30 -12.62
N ASP A 172 34.82 -1.99 -13.54
CA ASP A 172 34.39 -0.62 -13.81
C ASP A 172 32.99 -0.36 -13.25
N ALA A 173 32.69 0.89 -12.93
CA ALA A 173 31.37 1.28 -12.44
C ALA A 173 30.30 1.12 -13.55
N ILE A 174 29.11 0.67 -13.13
CA ILE A 174 27.94 0.54 -14.00
C ILE A 174 26.82 1.40 -13.41
N VAL A 175 26.09 2.13 -14.25
CA VAL A 175 24.96 2.95 -13.78
C VAL A 175 23.65 2.26 -14.13
N LEU A 176 22.85 1.89 -13.13
CA LEU A 176 21.48 1.39 -13.34
C LEU A 176 20.55 2.59 -13.57
N THR A 177 19.92 2.68 -14.73
CA THR A 177 18.95 3.75 -15.08
C THR A 177 17.50 3.27 -15.04
N LYS A 178 17.29 1.95 -14.92
CA LYS A 178 16.02 1.32 -14.60
C LYS A 178 16.29 0.01 -13.86
N ALA A 179 15.51 -0.30 -12.83
CA ALA A 179 15.61 -1.54 -12.07
C ALA A 179 14.22 -1.98 -11.57
N ALA A 180 13.54 -2.80 -12.36
CA ALA A 180 12.24 -3.37 -12.01
C ALA A 180 12.40 -4.50 -10.98
N SER A 181 11.47 -4.64 -10.05
CA SER A 181 11.41 -5.72 -9.07
C SER A 181 10.93 -7.05 -9.67
N MET A 182 10.14 -6.97 -10.76
CA MET A 182 9.59 -8.14 -11.45
C MET A 182 9.32 -7.87 -12.94
N ASN A 183 9.22 -8.95 -13.71
CA ASN A 183 8.73 -8.99 -15.09
C ASN A 183 7.88 -10.25 -15.28
N LEU A 184 6.68 -10.09 -15.83
CA LEU A 184 5.78 -11.19 -16.16
C LEU A 184 5.35 -11.09 -17.63
N ASP A 185 5.65 -12.11 -18.42
CA ASP A 185 5.25 -12.18 -19.83
C ASP A 185 4.09 -13.18 -20.00
N LEU A 186 2.90 -12.68 -20.33
CA LEU A 186 1.74 -13.49 -20.67
C LEU A 186 1.67 -13.68 -22.19
N MET A 187 1.86 -14.92 -22.65
CA MET A 187 1.96 -15.24 -24.08
C MET A 187 0.65 -15.09 -24.86
N SER A 188 -0.50 -14.98 -24.18
CA SER A 188 -1.81 -14.81 -24.81
C SER A 188 -2.81 -14.16 -23.87
N GLY A 189 -4.01 -13.87 -24.39
CA GLY A 189 -5.14 -13.35 -23.64
C GLY A 189 -5.51 -11.91 -24.01
N ASP A 190 -6.79 -11.59 -23.80
CA ASP A 190 -7.31 -10.24 -23.89
C ASP A 190 -7.55 -9.72 -22.47
N TRP A 191 -6.55 -8.97 -21.99
CA TRP A 191 -6.49 -8.45 -20.64
C TRP A 191 -6.97 -7.01 -20.56
N GLU A 192 -7.50 -6.66 -19.40
CA GLU A 192 -7.77 -5.30 -18.98
C GLU A 192 -6.84 -4.96 -17.80
N LEU A 193 -6.32 -3.74 -17.80
CA LEU A 193 -5.56 -3.18 -16.69
C LEU A 193 -6.53 -2.44 -15.78
N MET A 194 -6.59 -2.88 -14.54
CA MET A 194 -7.31 -2.20 -13.48
C MET A 194 -6.31 -1.52 -12.55
N HIS A 195 -6.50 -0.23 -12.33
CA HIS A 195 -5.63 0.61 -11.54
C HIS A 195 -6.44 1.56 -10.65
N PHE A 196 -5.75 2.15 -9.68
CA PHE A 196 -6.38 2.97 -8.64
C PHE A 196 -5.83 4.37 -8.72
N HIS A 197 -6.56 5.25 -9.43
CA HIS A 197 -6.16 6.63 -9.66
C HIS A 197 -6.85 7.58 -8.68
N GLY A 198 -6.44 8.84 -8.60
CA GLY A 198 -7.11 9.78 -7.73
C GLY A 198 -6.46 11.15 -7.62
N ARG A 199 -6.71 11.80 -6.50
CA ARG A 199 -6.10 13.06 -6.06
C ARG A 199 -6.31 13.19 -4.55
N HIS A 200 -5.70 14.22 -3.95
CA HIS A 200 -6.01 14.60 -2.57
C HIS A 200 -7.53 14.74 -2.38
N ASN A 201 -8.07 14.17 -1.30
CA ASN A 201 -9.50 14.07 -0.98
C ASN A 201 -10.33 13.17 -1.91
N LEU A 202 -9.72 12.41 -2.83
CA LEU A 202 -10.44 11.48 -3.70
C LEU A 202 -9.48 10.40 -4.22
N GLU A 203 -8.82 9.72 -3.30
CA GLU A 203 -7.79 8.74 -3.57
C GLU A 203 -8.38 7.41 -4.08
N ARG A 204 -7.57 6.65 -4.81
CA ARG A 204 -7.79 5.23 -5.14
C ARG A 204 -9.16 4.92 -5.76
N GLN A 205 -9.66 5.82 -6.61
CA GLN A 205 -10.79 5.54 -7.48
C GLN A 205 -10.40 4.43 -8.45
N MET A 206 -11.24 3.39 -8.47
CA MET A 206 -11.01 2.22 -9.30
C MET A 206 -11.35 2.53 -10.75
N GLU A 207 -10.42 2.26 -11.66
CA GLU A 207 -10.64 2.34 -13.09
C GLU A 207 -10.13 1.07 -13.77
N ARG A 208 -10.88 0.60 -14.76
CA ARG A 208 -10.61 -0.64 -15.49
C ARG A 208 -10.66 -0.36 -16.98
N VAL A 209 -9.54 -0.59 -17.67
CA VAL A 209 -9.38 -0.26 -19.09
C VAL A 209 -8.83 -1.44 -19.88
N PRO A 210 -9.32 -1.71 -21.11
CA PRO A 210 -8.72 -2.71 -21.99
C PRO A 210 -7.27 -2.37 -22.32
N LEU A 211 -6.37 -3.36 -22.28
CA LEU A 211 -5.01 -3.15 -22.74
C LEU A 211 -5.00 -2.81 -24.24
N MET A 212 -4.50 -1.61 -24.56
CA MET A 212 -4.21 -1.23 -25.93
C MET A 212 -2.94 -1.91 -26.42
N ARG A 213 -2.80 -2.06 -27.74
CA ARG A 213 -1.48 -2.36 -28.33
C ARG A 213 -0.54 -1.19 -28.07
N GLY A 214 0.65 -1.47 -27.55
CA GLY A 214 1.56 -0.47 -27.00
C GLY A 214 1.59 -0.50 -25.47
N LYS A 215 2.04 0.62 -24.87
CA LYS A 215 2.41 0.70 -23.45
C LYS A 215 1.37 1.49 -22.65
N MET A 216 0.94 0.94 -21.52
CA MET A 216 0.16 1.61 -20.50
C MET A 216 0.97 1.63 -19.20
N THR A 217 1.07 2.79 -18.56
CA THR A 217 1.91 2.98 -17.37
C THR A 217 1.11 3.63 -16.26
N VAL A 218 1.22 3.05 -15.06
CA VAL A 218 0.72 3.61 -13.80
C VAL A 218 1.94 3.93 -12.94
N GLU A 219 2.14 5.20 -12.60
CA GLU A 219 3.39 5.62 -11.97
C GLU A 219 3.28 6.84 -11.05
N SER A 220 4.32 7.02 -10.23
CA SER A 220 4.56 8.25 -9.49
C SER A 220 6.01 8.70 -9.63
N VAL A 221 6.19 10.02 -9.76
CA VAL A 221 7.48 10.72 -9.81
C VAL A 221 7.58 11.84 -8.77
N ARG A 222 6.78 11.71 -7.70
CA ARG A 222 6.52 12.76 -6.69
C ARG A 222 7.43 12.69 -5.46
N GLY A 223 8.37 11.76 -5.45
CA GLY A 223 9.14 11.40 -4.26
C GLY A 223 8.31 10.70 -3.20
N ALA A 224 7.16 10.13 -3.59
CA ALA A 224 6.24 9.35 -2.75
C ALA A 224 5.38 8.47 -3.67
N SER A 225 4.69 7.45 -3.13
CA SER A 225 3.76 6.61 -3.89
C SER A 225 2.59 7.40 -4.50
N SER A 226 2.04 8.39 -3.79
CA SER A 226 1.09 9.43 -4.25
C SER A 226 -0.40 9.19 -4.03
N HIS A 227 -1.16 10.29 -4.00
CA HIS A 227 -2.62 10.30 -4.10
C HIS A 227 -3.13 9.91 -5.50
N GLN A 228 -2.32 10.19 -6.53
CA GLN A 228 -2.75 10.18 -7.92
C GLN A 228 -2.79 8.79 -8.51
N HIS A 229 -1.84 7.93 -8.13
CA HIS A 229 -1.78 6.54 -8.54
C HIS A 229 -1.23 5.71 -7.38
N ASN A 230 -1.89 4.59 -7.09
CA ASN A 230 -1.43 3.65 -6.09
C ASN A 230 -0.42 2.65 -6.68
N PRO A 231 0.61 2.18 -5.94
CA PRO A 231 1.59 1.20 -6.40
C PRO A 231 1.02 -0.23 -6.42
N PHE A 232 -0.16 -0.36 -7.01
CA PHE A 232 -0.92 -1.59 -7.15
C PHE A 232 -1.73 -1.57 -8.45
N ALA A 233 -1.67 -2.67 -9.19
CA ALA A 233 -2.47 -2.87 -10.39
C ALA A 233 -2.89 -4.34 -10.53
N ILE A 234 -3.94 -4.55 -11.33
CA ILE A 234 -4.50 -5.87 -11.60
C ILE A 234 -4.59 -6.05 -13.11
N LEU A 235 -4.03 -7.14 -13.64
CA LEU A 235 -4.38 -7.62 -14.98
C LEU A 235 -5.51 -8.64 -14.85
N CYS A 236 -6.64 -8.41 -15.51
CA CYS A 236 -7.81 -9.29 -15.40
C CYS A 236 -8.45 -9.54 -16.76
N SER A 237 -9.14 -10.69 -16.91
CA SER A 237 -9.94 -10.91 -18.11
C SER A 237 -11.21 -10.07 -18.08
N LYS A 238 -11.76 -9.75 -19.25
CA LYS A 238 -12.98 -8.94 -19.39
C LYS A 238 -14.17 -9.41 -18.55
N ASP A 239 -14.32 -10.71 -18.36
CA ASP A 239 -15.46 -11.28 -17.61
C ASP A 239 -15.16 -11.49 -16.11
N THR A 240 -14.01 -11.01 -15.62
CA THR A 240 -13.65 -11.08 -14.20
C THR A 240 -14.58 -10.20 -13.36
N THR A 241 -15.03 -10.75 -12.24
CA THR A 241 -15.91 -10.13 -11.23
C THR A 241 -15.32 -10.32 -9.84
N GLU A 242 -16.06 -9.96 -8.79
CA GLU A 242 -15.65 -10.26 -7.40
C GLU A 242 -15.56 -11.76 -7.11
N GLU A 243 -16.31 -12.61 -7.81
CA GLU A 243 -16.50 -14.04 -7.47
C GLU A 243 -16.02 -15.01 -8.55
N ALA A 244 -15.56 -14.52 -9.69
CA ALA A 244 -15.18 -15.37 -10.81
C ALA A 244 -14.22 -14.66 -11.76
N GLY A 245 -13.39 -15.45 -12.43
CA GLY A 245 -12.56 -15.02 -13.54
C GLY A 245 -11.10 -14.78 -13.14
N PRO A 246 -10.17 -14.98 -14.09
CA PRO A 246 -8.74 -14.88 -13.85
C PRO A 246 -8.26 -13.44 -13.68
N CYS A 247 -7.53 -13.18 -12.60
CA CYS A 247 -6.82 -11.94 -12.37
C CYS A 247 -5.45 -12.14 -11.71
N TYR A 248 -4.51 -11.24 -12.03
CA TYR A 248 -3.17 -11.16 -11.47
C TYR A 248 -3.03 -9.83 -10.72
N GLY A 249 -2.93 -9.89 -9.40
CA GLY A 249 -2.64 -8.71 -8.58
C GLY A 249 -1.12 -8.51 -8.43
N THR A 250 -0.63 -7.28 -8.58
CA THR A 250 0.78 -6.92 -8.35
C THR A 250 0.86 -5.64 -7.51
N ALA A 251 1.44 -5.74 -6.31
CA ALA A 251 1.64 -4.63 -5.38
C ALA A 251 3.15 -4.45 -5.07
N LEU A 252 3.59 -3.22 -4.84
CA LEU A 252 5.00 -2.94 -4.44
C LEU A 252 5.10 -2.58 -2.96
N VAL A 253 6.07 -3.18 -2.27
CA VAL A 253 6.52 -2.78 -0.93
C VAL A 253 7.50 -1.63 -1.06
N TYR A 254 6.98 -0.48 -1.51
CA TYR A 254 7.77 0.73 -1.75
C TYR A 254 6.91 1.99 -1.70
N SER A 255 7.46 3.05 -1.09
CA SER A 255 6.73 4.28 -0.76
C SER A 255 7.19 5.49 -1.57
N GLY A 256 8.10 5.29 -2.53
CA GLY A 256 8.68 6.33 -3.37
C GLY A 256 8.15 6.33 -4.80
N ASN A 257 8.99 6.80 -5.72
CA ASN A 257 8.68 6.80 -7.15
C ASN A 257 8.60 5.36 -7.68
N PHE A 258 7.43 4.96 -8.17
CA PHE A 258 7.20 3.64 -8.72
C PHE A 258 6.74 3.70 -10.18
N SER A 259 6.88 2.60 -10.90
CA SER A 259 6.24 2.39 -12.19
C SER A 259 5.72 0.96 -12.29
N ILE A 260 4.49 0.81 -12.76
CA ILE A 260 3.89 -0.45 -13.21
C ILE A 260 3.55 -0.26 -14.69
N GLU A 261 4.22 -1.00 -15.57
CA GLU A 261 4.11 -0.86 -17.01
C GLU A 261 3.58 -2.15 -17.62
N ALA A 262 2.50 -2.04 -18.40
CA ALA A 262 1.95 -3.13 -19.18
C ALA A 262 2.09 -2.82 -20.68
N GLU A 263 2.70 -3.72 -21.45
CA GLU A 263 2.80 -3.61 -22.90
C GLU A 263 2.15 -4.79 -23.59
N LYS A 264 1.17 -4.52 -24.47
CA LYS A 264 0.69 -5.52 -25.43
C LYS A 264 1.44 -5.36 -26.74
N ASP A 265 2.27 -6.35 -27.06
CA ASP A 265 3.25 -6.28 -28.14
C ASP A 265 2.66 -6.55 -29.55
N GLN A 266 3.54 -6.62 -30.54
CA GLN A 266 3.18 -6.90 -31.93
C GLN A 266 2.55 -8.28 -32.15
N MET A 267 2.87 -9.26 -31.31
CA MET A 267 2.33 -10.62 -31.35
C MET A 267 1.05 -10.77 -30.51
N GLY A 268 0.73 -9.76 -29.70
CA GLY A 268 -0.39 -9.81 -28.76
C GLY A 268 -0.03 -10.46 -27.42
N GLN A 269 1.26 -10.69 -27.14
CA GLN A 269 1.72 -11.04 -25.80
C GLN A 269 1.63 -9.79 -24.91
N THR A 270 1.49 -9.99 -23.61
CA THR A 270 1.46 -8.90 -22.63
C THR A 270 2.66 -9.02 -21.69
N ARG A 271 3.52 -8.00 -21.65
CA ARG A 271 4.57 -7.89 -20.64
C ARG A 271 4.13 -6.94 -19.54
N LEU A 272 4.24 -7.35 -18.28
CA LEU A 272 4.03 -6.52 -17.10
C LEU A 272 5.35 -6.38 -16.34
N THR A 273 5.77 -5.15 -16.05
CA THR A 273 6.92 -4.86 -15.17
C THR A 273 6.49 -3.96 -14.03
N ALA A 274 7.08 -4.13 -12.85
CA ALA A 274 6.82 -3.29 -11.69
C ALA A 274 8.10 -3.05 -10.90
N GLY A 275 8.35 -1.81 -10.46
CA GLY A 275 9.49 -1.47 -9.59
C GLY A 275 9.70 0.04 -9.43
N ILE A 276 10.93 0.44 -9.16
CA ILE A 276 11.30 1.86 -9.03
C ILE A 276 11.12 2.55 -10.38
N ASN A 277 10.53 3.76 -10.37
CA ASN A 277 10.38 4.55 -11.58
C ASN A 277 11.74 4.94 -12.18
N SER A 278 11.92 4.76 -13.49
CA SER A 278 13.18 5.11 -14.19
C SER A 278 13.34 6.61 -14.42
N GLN A 279 12.27 7.41 -14.35
CA GLN A 279 12.33 8.85 -14.55
C GLN A 279 13.15 9.49 -13.41
N ARG A 280 14.32 10.03 -13.79
CA ARG A 280 15.32 10.62 -12.88
C ARG A 280 15.94 9.63 -11.88
N PHE A 281 15.88 8.33 -12.17
CA PHE A 281 16.64 7.32 -11.44
C PHE A 281 17.94 7.01 -12.17
N ALA A 282 19.06 7.09 -11.45
CA ALA A 282 20.35 6.61 -11.91
C ALA A 282 21.19 6.22 -10.71
N TRP A 283 21.46 4.92 -10.53
CA TRP A 283 22.23 4.39 -9.41
C TRP A 283 23.62 3.95 -9.86
N THR A 284 24.66 4.59 -9.32
CA THR A 284 26.05 4.20 -9.64
C THR A 284 26.43 2.98 -8.80
N LEU A 285 26.65 1.86 -9.47
CA LEU A 285 27.07 0.59 -8.90
C LEU A 285 28.58 0.40 -9.13
N GLU A 286 29.35 0.78 -8.11
CA GLU A 286 30.81 0.59 -8.09
C GLU A 286 31.20 -0.90 -8.12
N ALA A 287 32.44 -1.20 -8.48
CA ALA A 287 32.97 -2.56 -8.43
C ALA A 287 32.82 -3.15 -7.02
N GLY A 288 32.23 -4.35 -6.93
CA GLY A 288 31.91 -5.05 -5.68
C GLY A 288 30.68 -4.52 -4.94
N ALA A 289 30.05 -3.44 -5.39
CA ALA A 289 28.83 -2.92 -4.77
C ALA A 289 27.59 -3.72 -5.19
N GLU A 290 26.55 -3.62 -4.37
CA GLU A 290 25.24 -4.20 -4.63
C GLU A 290 24.12 -3.15 -4.62
N PHE A 291 23.04 -3.46 -5.32
CA PHE A 291 21.79 -2.70 -5.31
C PHE A 291 20.61 -3.66 -5.21
N TRP A 292 19.67 -3.34 -4.34
CA TRP A 292 18.44 -4.10 -4.17
C TRP A 292 17.25 -3.31 -4.70
N THR A 293 16.38 -3.96 -5.46
CA THR A 293 15.04 -3.41 -5.77
C THR A 293 14.11 -3.60 -4.56
N PRO A 294 13.04 -2.81 -4.42
CA PRO A 294 11.96 -3.15 -3.50
C PRO A 294 11.30 -4.48 -3.87
N GLU A 295 10.50 -5.01 -2.96
CA GLU A 295 9.72 -6.23 -3.20
C GLU A 295 8.45 -5.96 -4.00
N ALA A 296 8.17 -6.82 -4.98
CA ALA A 296 6.85 -6.96 -5.60
C ALA A 296 6.15 -8.18 -4.98
N VAL A 297 4.88 -8.01 -4.60
CA VAL A 297 4.01 -9.07 -4.08
C VAL A 297 2.97 -9.39 -5.14
N MET A 298 2.89 -10.67 -5.53
CA MET A 298 2.05 -11.14 -6.63
C MET A 298 1.09 -12.22 -6.13
N THR A 299 -0.14 -12.21 -6.66
CA THR A 299 -1.10 -13.32 -6.48
C THR A 299 -1.90 -13.50 -7.77
N TYR A 300 -2.35 -14.72 -8.01
CA TYR A 300 -3.28 -15.08 -9.07
C TYR A 300 -4.54 -15.68 -8.46
N SER A 301 -5.69 -15.33 -9.04
CA SER A 301 -6.99 -15.90 -8.67
C SER A 301 -7.78 -16.22 -9.94
N SER A 302 -8.29 -17.44 -10.06
CA SER A 302 -9.33 -17.81 -11.03
C SER A 302 -10.76 -17.57 -10.50
N GLU A 303 -10.87 -17.21 -9.22
CA GLU A 303 -12.11 -17.02 -8.45
C GLU A 303 -12.45 -15.53 -8.27
N GLY A 304 -11.90 -14.65 -9.11
CA GLY A 304 -12.21 -13.23 -9.10
C GLY A 304 -11.47 -12.39 -8.06
N PHE A 305 -11.86 -11.12 -7.97
CA PHE A 305 -11.19 -10.09 -7.15
C PHE A 305 -11.31 -10.33 -5.64
N GLY A 306 -12.40 -10.93 -5.17
CA GLY A 306 -12.62 -11.18 -3.75
C GLY A 306 -11.54 -12.10 -3.18
N LYS A 307 -11.27 -13.21 -3.87
CA LYS A 307 -10.20 -14.17 -3.49
C LYS A 307 -8.80 -13.55 -3.59
N MET A 308 -8.54 -12.76 -4.63
CA MET A 308 -7.28 -12.02 -4.78
C MET A 308 -7.05 -11.05 -3.61
N SER A 309 -8.06 -10.24 -3.25
CA SER A 309 -7.98 -9.32 -2.11
C SER A 309 -7.81 -10.07 -0.80
N ALA A 310 -8.53 -11.18 -0.57
CA ALA A 310 -8.37 -12.00 0.63
C ALA A 310 -6.93 -12.51 0.81
N ASN A 311 -6.31 -13.00 -0.27
CA ASN A 311 -4.90 -13.44 -0.25
C ASN A 311 -3.96 -12.29 0.18
N PHE A 312 -4.16 -11.08 -0.35
CA PHE A 312 -3.39 -9.90 0.07
C PHE A 312 -3.69 -9.49 1.51
N HIS A 313 -4.96 -9.39 1.90
CA HIS A 313 -5.37 -8.93 3.23
C HIS A 313 -4.80 -9.81 4.32
N HIS A 314 -4.94 -11.13 4.18
CA HIS A 314 -4.35 -12.09 5.10
C HIS A 314 -2.84 -11.98 5.16
N THR A 315 -2.18 -11.85 4.00
CA THR A 315 -0.72 -11.78 3.95
C THR A 315 -0.19 -10.50 4.57
N PHE A 316 -0.81 -9.35 4.28
CA PHE A 316 -0.34 -8.07 4.80
C PHE A 316 -0.65 -7.89 6.28
N ARG A 317 -1.82 -8.34 6.74
CA ARG A 317 -2.10 -8.38 8.18
C ARG A 317 -1.07 -9.24 8.89
N GLU A 318 -0.75 -10.42 8.34
CA GLU A 318 0.08 -11.40 9.04
C GLU A 318 1.59 -11.22 8.93
N HIS A 319 2.07 -10.80 7.77
CA HIS A 319 3.50 -10.86 7.38
C HIS A 319 4.05 -9.53 6.86
N LEU A 320 3.27 -8.44 6.95
CA LEU A 320 3.74 -7.09 6.65
C LEU A 320 3.59 -6.17 7.87
N CYS A 321 2.38 -6.08 8.42
CA CYS A 321 2.12 -5.31 9.64
C CYS A 321 2.95 -5.87 10.82
N ARG A 322 3.56 -4.98 11.60
CA ARG A 322 4.41 -5.31 12.75
C ARG A 322 3.84 -4.81 14.07
N GLY A 323 4.41 -5.30 15.16
CA GLY A 323 4.08 -4.89 16.53
C GLY A 323 2.76 -5.48 17.03
N LYS A 324 2.38 -5.13 18.26
CA LYS A 324 1.21 -5.72 18.93
C LYS A 324 -0.13 -5.33 18.29
N TYR A 325 -0.22 -4.12 17.72
CA TYR A 325 -1.41 -3.60 17.03
C TYR A 325 -1.68 -4.24 15.67
N LYS A 326 -0.88 -5.25 15.31
CA LYS A 326 -1.22 -6.24 14.31
C LYS A 326 -2.53 -6.97 14.67
N HIS A 327 -2.77 -7.28 15.94
CA HIS A 327 -3.98 -7.97 16.42
C HIS A 327 -4.64 -7.31 17.63
N GLU A 328 -3.88 -6.53 18.42
CA GLU A 328 -4.45 -5.82 19.57
C GLU A 328 -5.47 -4.79 19.08
N ARG A 329 -6.60 -4.72 19.81
CA ARG A 329 -7.62 -3.73 19.51
C ARG A 329 -7.08 -2.32 19.60
N ARG A 330 -7.13 -1.64 18.47
CA ARG A 330 -6.78 -0.22 18.38
C ARG A 330 -7.76 0.63 19.18
N PRO A 331 -7.28 1.65 19.91
CA PRO A 331 -8.13 2.51 20.70
C PRO A 331 -9.05 3.32 19.79
N VAL A 332 -10.29 3.52 20.21
CA VAL A 332 -11.15 4.53 19.55
C VAL A 332 -10.59 5.90 19.92
N LEU A 333 -10.09 6.61 18.92
CA LEU A 333 -9.41 7.89 19.14
C LEU A 333 -10.32 9.08 18.82
N ILE A 334 -9.99 10.23 19.40
CA ILE A 334 -10.44 11.55 18.94
C ILE A 334 -9.21 12.37 18.54
N ASN A 335 -9.27 12.99 17.36
CA ASN A 335 -8.27 13.91 16.86
C ASN A 335 -8.85 15.35 16.89
N ASN A 336 -8.07 16.32 17.37
CA ASN A 336 -8.54 17.71 17.50
C ASN A 336 -8.40 18.56 16.23
N TRP A 337 -7.87 18.05 15.12
CA TRP A 337 -7.56 18.83 13.91
C TRP A 337 -8.77 19.60 13.38
N GLU A 338 -9.83 18.93 12.91
CA GLU A 338 -11.04 19.62 12.45
C GLU A 338 -11.84 20.28 13.60
N ALA A 339 -11.56 19.91 14.85
CA ALA A 339 -12.21 20.48 16.03
C ALA A 339 -11.70 21.88 16.38
N THR A 340 -10.41 22.15 16.19
CA THR A 340 -9.78 23.40 16.62
C THR A 340 -8.87 24.05 15.59
N TYR A 341 -8.41 23.30 14.58
CA TYR A 341 -7.24 23.65 13.78
C TYR A 341 -6.09 24.11 14.70
N PHE A 342 -5.50 25.27 14.43
CA PHE A 342 -4.43 25.85 15.24
C PHE A 342 -4.91 26.58 16.51
N ASP A 343 -6.21 26.84 16.67
CA ASP A 343 -6.76 27.63 17.79
C ASP A 343 -7.04 26.75 19.01
N PHE A 344 -6.00 26.44 19.79
CA PHE A 344 -6.14 25.69 21.05
C PHE A 344 -5.05 26.05 22.06
N ASP A 345 -5.33 25.75 23.32
CA ASP A 345 -4.39 25.75 24.43
C ASP A 345 -4.56 24.47 25.25
N LYS A 346 -3.77 24.34 26.33
CA LYS A 346 -3.84 23.22 27.27
C LYS A 346 -5.27 23.00 27.81
N GLU A 347 -5.99 24.05 28.20
CA GLU A 347 -7.30 23.93 28.83
C GLU A 347 -8.36 23.44 27.83
N LYS A 348 -8.36 23.98 26.61
CA LYS A 348 -9.26 23.55 25.53
C LYS A 348 -9.06 22.08 25.20
N ILE A 349 -7.82 21.60 25.08
CA ILE A 349 -7.52 20.19 24.82
C ILE A 349 -8.00 19.29 25.97
N LEU A 350 -7.76 19.66 27.22
CA LEU A 350 -8.25 18.90 28.37
C LEU A 350 -9.78 18.87 28.47
N ASN A 351 -10.46 19.95 28.05
CA ASN A 351 -11.92 19.99 27.99
C ASN A 351 -12.48 19.07 26.88
N ILE A 352 -11.85 19.03 25.71
CA ILE A 352 -12.19 18.09 24.64
C ILE A 352 -11.97 16.65 25.12
N ALA A 353 -10.82 16.36 25.73
CA ALA A 353 -10.52 15.04 26.30
C ALA A 353 -11.57 14.60 27.31
N LYS A 354 -11.95 15.49 28.23
CA LYS A 354 -12.95 15.20 29.26
C LYS A 354 -14.29 14.83 28.62
N GLY A 355 -14.80 15.65 27.71
CA GLY A 355 -16.06 15.37 27.01
C GLY A 355 -16.02 14.04 26.25
N ALA A 356 -14.91 13.76 25.55
CA ALA A 356 -14.73 12.50 24.82
C ALA A 356 -14.66 11.28 25.76
N SER A 357 -13.98 11.40 26.90
CA SER A 357 -13.86 10.33 27.90
C SER A 357 -15.22 9.91 28.47
N GLU A 358 -16.12 10.88 28.71
CA GLU A 358 -17.48 10.64 29.21
C GLU A 358 -18.36 9.89 28.20
N LEU A 359 -17.98 9.90 26.92
CA LEU A 359 -18.63 9.15 25.84
C LEU A 359 -17.96 7.79 25.57
N GLY A 360 -16.81 7.50 26.18
CA GLY A 360 -16.11 6.21 26.07
C GLY A 360 -15.00 6.16 25.02
N VAL A 361 -14.56 7.31 24.51
CA VAL A 361 -13.35 7.44 23.67
C VAL A 361 -12.11 7.09 24.49
N GLU A 362 -11.12 6.45 23.88
CA GLU A 362 -10.02 5.78 24.58
C GLU A 362 -8.66 6.45 24.35
N MET A 363 -8.57 7.36 23.39
CA MET A 363 -7.34 8.08 23.07
C MET A 363 -7.63 9.49 22.57
N LEU A 364 -6.85 10.47 23.00
CA LEU A 364 -6.83 11.79 22.37
C LEU A 364 -5.51 11.97 21.62
N VAL A 365 -5.60 12.35 20.35
CA VAL A 365 -4.46 12.71 19.50
C VAL A 365 -4.40 14.22 19.39
N LEU A 366 -3.29 14.81 19.85
CA LEU A 366 -2.98 16.22 19.67
C LEU A 366 -2.34 16.42 18.29
N ASP A 367 -3.07 17.09 17.39
CA ASP A 367 -2.68 17.31 16.01
C ASP A 367 -1.80 18.59 15.83
N ASP A 368 -1.60 19.06 14.59
CA ASP A 368 -0.68 20.14 14.23
C ASP A 368 -0.88 21.42 15.08
N GLY A 369 0.22 22.10 15.42
CA GLY A 369 0.22 23.34 16.17
C GLY A 369 0.77 23.30 17.60
N TRP A 370 1.25 22.14 18.09
CA TRP A 370 1.77 21.99 19.46
C TRP A 370 3.24 22.42 19.64
N PHE A 371 3.97 22.63 18.54
CA PHE A 371 5.42 22.81 18.50
C PHE A 371 5.84 24.18 17.97
N GLY A 372 7.10 24.56 18.22
CA GLY A 372 7.76 25.73 17.68
C GLY A 372 6.88 26.98 17.68
N LYS A 373 6.86 27.70 16.55
CA LYS A 373 5.94 28.81 16.29
C LYS A 373 4.89 28.41 15.26
N ARG A 374 4.02 27.47 15.64
CA ARG A 374 3.03 26.84 14.75
C ARG A 374 1.59 27.30 15.06
N ASP A 375 1.32 28.57 14.78
CA ASP A 375 -0.03 29.17 14.87
C ASP A 375 -0.80 29.12 13.54
N GLY A 376 -0.16 28.56 12.51
CA GLY A 376 -0.68 28.35 11.16
C GLY A 376 0.27 27.45 10.37
N ASP A 377 -0.04 27.17 9.11
CA ASP A 377 0.71 26.22 8.28
C ASP A 377 1.94 26.83 7.56
N VAL A 378 2.35 28.05 7.90
CA VAL A 378 3.40 28.80 7.19
C VAL A 378 4.76 28.87 7.91
N SER A 379 4.88 28.33 9.12
CA SER A 379 6.10 28.39 9.96
C SER A 379 6.27 27.17 10.87
N GLY A 380 7.45 27.02 11.47
CA GLY A 380 7.71 26.11 12.58
C GLY A 380 8.09 24.66 12.23
N LEU A 381 7.85 24.16 11.01
CA LEU A 381 8.27 22.80 10.65
C LEU A 381 9.80 22.66 10.73
N GLY A 382 10.26 21.59 11.37
CA GLY A 382 11.66 21.35 11.73
C GLY A 382 12.00 21.67 13.18
N ASP A 383 11.24 22.57 13.82
CA ASP A 383 11.44 23.00 15.22
C ASP A 383 10.58 22.16 16.18
N TRP A 384 10.93 20.88 16.32
CA TRP A 384 10.23 19.91 17.17
C TRP A 384 10.49 20.12 18.68
N TYR A 385 10.10 21.29 19.18
CA TYR A 385 10.10 21.68 20.58
C TYR A 385 8.69 22.11 20.96
N VAL A 386 8.23 21.81 22.17
CA VAL A 386 6.89 22.19 22.61
C VAL A 386 6.75 23.72 22.64
N ASN A 387 5.68 24.24 22.07
CA ASN A 387 5.31 25.66 22.22
C ASN A 387 4.75 25.88 23.63
N THR A 388 5.61 26.26 24.58
CA THR A 388 5.22 26.44 25.99
C THR A 388 4.37 27.68 26.25
N ASP A 389 4.34 28.64 25.32
CA ASP A 389 3.46 29.80 25.42
C ASP A 389 2.00 29.38 25.17
N LYS A 390 1.80 28.46 24.23
CA LYS A 390 0.49 27.85 23.91
C LYS A 390 0.12 26.72 24.87
N LEU A 391 1.09 25.88 25.23
CA LEU A 391 0.94 24.70 26.07
C LEU A 391 1.76 24.86 27.36
N GLU A 392 1.26 25.72 28.25
CA GLU A 392 1.93 26.06 29.49
C GLU A 392 2.25 24.81 30.33
N GLY A 393 3.54 24.62 30.62
CA GLY A 393 4.05 23.45 31.35
C GLY A 393 4.47 22.27 30.45
N GLY A 394 4.37 22.41 29.13
CA GLY A 394 4.77 21.40 28.15
C GLY A 394 3.71 20.32 27.91
N LEU A 395 4.12 19.19 27.31
CA LEU A 395 3.21 18.09 26.99
C LEU A 395 2.86 17.22 28.19
N LYS A 396 3.74 17.13 29.19
CA LYS A 396 3.54 16.23 30.34
C LYS A 396 2.24 16.51 31.11
N PRO A 397 1.89 17.76 31.48
CA PRO A 397 0.63 18.04 32.16
C PRO A 397 -0.61 17.66 31.35
N ILE A 398 -0.53 17.77 30.01
CA ILE A 398 -1.63 17.40 29.10
C ILE A 398 -1.78 15.88 29.08
N ALA A 399 -0.68 15.15 28.86
CA ALA A 399 -0.66 13.70 28.87
C ALA A 399 -1.13 13.13 30.22
N ASP A 400 -0.61 13.64 31.33
CA ASP A 400 -1.01 13.23 32.69
C ASP A 400 -2.50 13.48 32.92
N GLY A 401 -3.03 14.63 32.46
CA GLY A 401 -4.45 14.96 32.56
C GLY A 401 -5.35 14.02 31.77
N ILE A 402 -4.95 13.69 30.53
CA ILE A 402 -5.66 12.73 29.66
C ILE A 402 -5.60 11.32 30.24
N ASN A 403 -4.43 10.89 30.72
CA ASN A 403 -4.26 9.59 31.37
C ASN A 403 -5.07 9.48 32.67
N ALA A 404 -5.19 10.55 33.45
CA ALA A 404 -6.04 10.59 34.65
C ALA A 404 -7.54 10.42 34.32
N MET A 405 -7.96 10.71 33.09
CA MET A 405 -9.32 10.45 32.58
C MET A 405 -9.48 9.02 32.02
N GLY A 406 -8.42 8.19 32.08
CA GLY A 406 -8.42 6.82 31.55
C GLY A 406 -8.20 6.72 30.04
N MET A 407 -7.78 7.81 29.39
CA MET A 407 -7.47 7.85 27.96
C MET A 407 -5.97 7.76 27.70
N LYS A 408 -5.60 7.19 26.56
CA LYS A 408 -4.23 7.25 26.00
C LYS A 408 -3.98 8.61 25.35
N PHE A 409 -2.71 8.97 25.20
CA PHE A 409 -2.31 10.21 24.54
C PHE A 409 -1.49 9.92 23.28
N GLY A 410 -1.84 10.59 22.19
CA GLY A 410 -1.15 10.53 20.90
C GLY A 410 -0.75 11.92 20.40
N LEU A 411 0.22 11.97 19.49
CA LEU A 411 0.79 13.22 19.00
C LEU A 411 1.04 13.18 17.49
N TRP A 412 0.84 14.30 16.81
CA TRP A 412 1.17 14.46 15.39
C TRP A 412 2.61 14.92 15.18
N PHE A 413 3.23 14.43 14.10
CA PHE A 413 4.52 14.91 13.59
C PHE A 413 4.50 14.96 12.06
N GLU A 414 5.30 15.85 11.48
CA GLU A 414 5.62 15.86 10.04
C GLU A 414 7.15 15.93 9.82
N PRO A 415 7.90 14.88 10.19
CA PRO A 415 9.36 14.96 10.38
C PRO A 415 10.13 15.30 9.11
N GLU A 416 9.56 15.01 7.96
CA GLU A 416 10.19 15.12 6.65
C GLU A 416 10.19 16.55 6.09
N CYS A 417 9.44 17.48 6.71
CA CYS A 417 9.28 18.84 6.19
C CYS A 417 9.99 19.90 7.04
N ILE A 418 10.32 21.01 6.38
CA ILE A 418 10.99 22.16 7.00
C ILE A 418 10.37 23.48 6.50
N SER A 419 10.10 24.41 7.42
CA SER A 419 9.64 25.75 7.08
C SER A 419 10.84 26.69 6.94
N GLU A 420 10.81 27.62 5.98
CA GLU A 420 11.85 28.65 5.89
C GLU A 420 11.84 29.59 7.10
N ASP A 421 10.65 29.84 7.68
CA ASP A 421 10.51 30.44 9.00
C ASP A 421 10.58 29.36 10.10
N SER A 422 11.77 28.81 10.29
CA SER A 422 12.14 27.90 11.40
C SER A 422 13.57 28.17 11.86
N ASP A 423 13.88 27.85 13.11
CA ASP A 423 15.24 27.89 13.65
C ASP A 423 16.13 26.88 12.92
N LEU A 424 15.59 25.69 12.63
CA LEU A 424 16.29 24.65 11.88
C LEU A 424 16.77 25.15 10.51
N TYR A 425 15.89 25.79 9.73
CA TYR A 425 16.27 26.27 8.39
C TYR A 425 17.29 27.39 8.45
N ARG A 426 17.19 28.28 9.44
CA ARG A 426 18.15 29.37 9.65
C ARG A 426 19.54 28.84 10.04
N ALA A 427 19.60 27.73 10.77
CA ALA A 427 20.85 27.06 11.14
C ALA A 427 21.42 26.18 10.02
N HIS A 428 20.55 25.47 9.30
CA HIS A 428 20.90 24.43 8.33
C HIS A 428 20.08 24.56 7.03
N PRO A 429 20.26 25.64 6.24
CA PRO A 429 19.51 25.82 5.00
C PRO A 429 19.85 24.74 3.95
N ASP A 430 21.03 24.13 4.04
CA ASP A 430 21.50 23.05 3.17
C ASP A 430 20.87 21.68 3.47
N TRP A 431 20.10 21.55 4.56
CA TRP A 431 19.35 20.35 4.87
C TRP A 431 18.05 20.24 4.08
N ALA A 432 17.53 21.34 3.52
CA ALA A 432 16.39 21.29 2.63
C ALA A 432 16.81 20.81 1.23
N ILE A 433 15.97 19.99 0.59
CA ILE A 433 16.11 19.60 -0.82
C ILE A 433 15.90 20.85 -1.68
N GLN A 434 16.99 21.33 -2.28
CA GLN A 434 17.01 22.53 -3.12
C GLN A 434 18.04 22.39 -4.24
N ILE A 435 17.72 22.94 -5.42
CA ILE A 435 18.66 23.01 -6.53
C ILE A 435 19.51 24.28 -6.39
N PRO A 436 20.86 24.18 -6.34
CA PRO A 436 21.74 25.33 -6.19
C PRO A 436 21.46 26.44 -7.22
N GLY A 437 21.36 27.68 -6.74
CA GLY A 437 21.10 28.86 -7.58
C GLY A 437 19.64 29.01 -8.04
N ARG A 438 18.70 28.20 -7.54
CA ARG A 438 17.26 28.31 -7.82
C ARG A 438 16.49 28.54 -6.52
N GLN A 439 15.45 29.36 -6.59
CA GLN A 439 14.49 29.48 -5.49
C GLN A 439 13.65 28.20 -5.44
N PRO A 440 13.50 27.56 -4.27
CA PRO A 440 12.79 26.29 -4.17
C PRO A 440 11.29 26.47 -4.41
N ASN A 441 10.66 25.46 -5.00
CA ASN A 441 9.21 25.48 -5.20
C ASN A 441 8.51 25.15 -3.87
N ARG A 442 7.71 26.09 -3.36
CA ARG A 442 6.93 25.92 -2.12
C ARG A 442 5.59 25.25 -2.40
N SER A 443 5.19 24.34 -1.52
CA SER A 443 3.85 23.77 -1.45
C SER A 443 3.47 23.78 0.03
N ARG A 444 2.26 24.26 0.37
CA ARG A 444 1.85 24.54 1.75
C ARG A 444 2.89 25.34 2.55
N TYR A 445 3.56 26.30 1.89
CA TYR A 445 4.60 27.17 2.47
C TYR A 445 5.79 26.47 3.15
N GLN A 446 6.01 25.18 2.89
CA GLN A 446 7.09 24.38 3.46
C GLN A 446 7.97 23.78 2.36
N LEU A 447 9.13 23.25 2.73
CA LEU A 447 10.08 22.49 1.90
C LEU A 447 10.26 21.07 2.47
N ILE A 448 11.02 20.22 1.77
CA ILE A 448 11.34 18.85 2.20
C ILE A 448 12.79 18.80 2.69
N LEU A 449 13.05 18.07 3.78
CA LEU A 449 14.38 17.74 4.28
C LEU A 449 15.04 16.65 3.43
N ASP A 450 16.35 16.72 3.25
CA ASP A 450 17.12 15.68 2.56
C ASP A 450 17.36 14.49 3.49
N MET A 451 16.38 13.57 3.52
CA MET A 451 16.44 12.34 4.31
C MET A 451 17.58 11.41 3.89
N GLY A 452 18.19 11.62 2.71
CA GLY A 452 19.38 10.89 2.28
C GLY A 452 20.61 11.16 3.17
N ARG A 453 20.61 12.26 3.92
CA ARG A 453 21.71 12.64 4.82
C ARG A 453 21.53 12.06 6.22
N GLU A 454 22.61 11.50 6.77
CA GLU A 454 22.61 10.92 8.11
C GLU A 454 22.42 11.98 9.21
N ASP A 455 23.02 13.17 9.07
CA ASP A 455 22.91 14.27 10.04
C ASP A 455 21.47 14.78 10.20
N VAL A 456 20.72 14.86 9.10
CA VAL A 456 19.28 15.16 9.12
C VAL A 456 18.50 14.09 9.90
N ARG A 457 18.74 12.80 9.61
CA ARG A 457 18.03 11.70 10.28
C ARG A 457 18.36 11.61 11.77
N ASP A 458 19.61 11.85 12.13
CA ASP A 458 20.04 11.84 13.53
C ASP A 458 19.41 12.98 14.33
N TYR A 459 19.35 14.18 13.75
CA TYR A 459 18.62 15.29 14.37
C TYR A 459 17.15 14.96 14.58
N LEU A 460 16.47 14.45 13.55
CA LEU A 460 15.05 14.10 13.66
C LEU A 460 14.83 13.00 14.69
N TYR A 461 15.67 11.96 14.70
CA TYR A 461 15.63 10.89 15.70
C TYR A 461 15.81 11.44 17.12
N GLU A 462 16.81 12.30 17.35
CA GLU A 462 17.05 12.94 18.65
C GLU A 462 15.85 13.78 19.09
N ARG A 463 15.32 14.63 18.21
CA ARG A 463 14.17 15.49 18.54
C ARG A 463 12.92 14.68 18.85
N MET A 464 12.59 13.70 18.01
CA MET A 464 11.40 12.87 18.20
C MET A 464 11.51 12.03 19.47
N THR A 465 12.65 11.39 19.71
CA THR A 465 12.85 10.60 20.93
C THR A 465 12.80 11.46 22.19
N ALA A 466 13.37 12.67 22.16
CA ALA A 466 13.27 13.60 23.28
C ALA A 466 11.82 13.98 23.62
N ILE A 467 10.96 14.17 22.60
CA ILE A 467 9.53 14.45 22.81
C ILE A 467 8.79 13.21 23.32
N LEU A 468 9.00 12.06 22.69
CA LEU A 468 8.38 10.79 23.09
C LEU A 468 8.77 10.36 24.50
N ASP A 469 9.98 10.67 24.95
CA ASP A 469 10.44 10.39 26.32
C ASP A 469 9.94 11.43 27.34
N SER A 470 9.40 12.58 26.89
CA SER A 470 8.98 13.68 27.78
C SER A 470 7.60 13.49 28.43
N ALA A 471 6.77 12.62 27.86
CA ALA A 471 5.39 12.37 28.27
C ALA A 471 4.97 10.95 27.90
N ASN A 472 3.88 10.45 28.48
CA ASN A 472 3.34 9.13 28.15
C ASN A 472 2.59 9.16 26.80
N ILE A 473 3.35 9.14 25.69
CA ILE A 473 2.83 9.17 24.31
C ILE A 473 2.81 7.73 23.78
N GLU A 474 1.61 7.23 23.45
CA GLU A 474 1.40 5.84 22.99
C GLU A 474 1.08 5.76 21.50
N TYR A 475 0.93 6.91 20.83
CA TYR A 475 0.53 7.01 19.43
C TYR A 475 1.22 8.17 18.72
N VAL A 476 1.64 7.94 17.47
CA VAL A 476 2.14 8.99 16.58
C VAL A 476 1.37 8.96 15.26
N LYS A 477 0.81 10.11 14.86
CA LYS A 477 0.38 10.35 13.48
C LYS A 477 1.55 10.96 12.72
N TRP A 478 2.15 10.19 11.82
CA TRP A 478 3.29 10.60 11.00
C TRP A 478 2.79 11.12 9.67
N ASP A 479 2.88 12.42 9.45
CA ASP A 479 2.34 13.10 8.28
C ASP A 479 3.43 13.54 7.28
N MET A 480 2.99 13.86 6.06
CA MET A 480 3.80 14.37 4.96
C MET A 480 2.91 15.13 3.97
N ASN A 481 2.87 16.46 4.08
CA ASN A 481 1.86 17.31 3.45
C ASN A 481 2.30 17.95 2.13
N ARG A 482 3.44 17.53 1.55
CA ARG A 482 3.84 17.94 0.20
C ARG A 482 4.76 16.94 -0.48
N HIS A 483 4.66 16.88 -1.80
CA HIS A 483 5.58 16.09 -2.62
C HIS A 483 6.93 16.79 -2.87
N ILE A 484 7.94 16.00 -3.24
CA ILE A 484 9.28 16.48 -3.61
C ILE A 484 9.24 17.10 -5.02
N SER A 485 9.76 18.33 -5.16
CA SER A 485 9.82 19.04 -6.44
C SER A 485 11.26 19.22 -6.94
N ASP A 486 12.10 19.81 -6.11
CA ASP A 486 13.44 20.29 -6.45
C ASP A 486 14.51 19.22 -6.17
N VAL A 487 14.25 17.98 -6.65
CA VAL A 487 15.07 16.78 -6.37
C VAL A 487 16.56 17.06 -6.57
N TYR A 488 17.28 17.14 -5.45
CA TYR A 488 18.73 17.36 -5.37
C TYR A 488 19.19 17.04 -3.94
N SER A 489 20.41 16.55 -3.79
CA SER A 489 21.06 16.40 -2.49
C SER A 489 22.36 17.18 -2.45
N ALA A 490 22.54 18.00 -1.42
CA ALA A 490 23.73 18.85 -1.26
C ALA A 490 25.02 18.03 -1.00
N VAL A 491 24.89 16.78 -0.55
CA VAL A 491 26.04 15.92 -0.22
C VAL A 491 26.40 14.93 -1.33
N LEU A 492 25.56 14.79 -2.36
CA LEU A 492 25.84 13.89 -3.48
C LEU A 492 26.66 14.59 -4.57
N PRO A 493 27.67 13.91 -5.16
CA PRO A 493 28.35 14.42 -6.34
C PRO A 493 27.39 14.49 -7.55
N LYS A 494 27.74 15.29 -8.56
CA LYS A 494 26.86 15.58 -9.72
C LYS A 494 26.42 14.31 -10.46
N GLU A 495 27.28 13.30 -10.51
CA GLU A 495 27.07 12.01 -11.17
C GLU A 495 26.05 11.13 -10.43
N ARG A 496 25.84 11.37 -9.13
CA ARG A 496 24.97 10.56 -8.26
C ARG A 496 23.66 11.24 -7.90
N GLN A 497 23.35 12.38 -8.51
CA GLN A 497 22.10 13.09 -8.23
C GLN A 497 20.86 12.29 -8.63
N GLY A 498 20.98 11.33 -9.56
CA GLY A 498 19.91 10.36 -9.88
C GLY A 498 19.60 9.36 -8.76
N GLU A 499 20.39 9.34 -7.68
CA GLU A 499 20.15 8.50 -6.50
C GLU A 499 19.30 9.22 -5.44
N ALA A 500 19.17 10.55 -5.52
CA ALA A 500 18.62 11.38 -4.44
C ALA A 500 17.23 10.93 -3.98
N SER A 501 16.30 10.69 -4.91
CA SER A 501 14.93 10.24 -4.57
C SER A 501 14.89 8.88 -3.89
N HIS A 502 15.74 7.93 -4.31
CA HIS A 502 15.77 6.61 -3.69
C HIS A 502 16.48 6.65 -2.34
N ARG A 503 17.58 7.41 -2.23
CA ARG A 503 18.27 7.64 -0.95
C ARG A 503 17.39 8.33 0.09
N TYR A 504 16.54 9.26 -0.35
CA TYR A 504 15.51 9.83 0.52
C TYR A 504 14.61 8.74 1.11
N MET A 505 14.13 7.79 0.29
CA MET A 505 13.28 6.70 0.75
C MET A 505 14.01 5.75 1.71
N LEU A 506 15.24 5.37 1.39
CA LEU A 506 16.07 4.57 2.30
C LEU A 506 16.29 5.28 3.64
N GLY A 507 16.47 6.60 3.62
CA GLY A 507 16.59 7.41 4.82
C GLY A 507 15.31 7.50 5.64
N LEU A 508 14.15 7.64 5.00
CA LEU A 508 12.86 7.57 5.67
C LEU A 508 12.69 6.22 6.38
N TYR A 509 12.99 5.12 5.69
CA TYR A 509 12.91 3.77 6.26
C TYR A 509 13.88 3.56 7.43
N ASP A 510 15.11 4.07 7.34
CA ASP A 510 16.07 4.04 8.44
C ASP A 510 15.51 4.74 9.70
N LEU A 511 14.96 5.95 9.54
CA LEU A 511 14.39 6.69 10.68
C LEU A 511 13.17 5.98 11.29
N LEU A 512 12.29 5.44 10.44
CA LEU A 512 11.13 4.66 10.89
C LEU A 512 11.56 3.39 11.64
N GLU A 513 12.51 2.61 11.10
CA GLU A 513 13.01 1.39 11.74
C GLU A 513 13.64 1.69 13.10
N ARG A 514 14.45 2.77 13.20
CA ARG A 514 15.05 3.22 14.46
C ARG A 514 13.99 3.58 15.52
N LEU A 515 12.89 4.21 15.10
CA LEU A 515 11.81 4.61 16.01
C LEU A 515 10.98 3.42 16.48
N VAL A 516 10.49 2.57 15.57
CA VAL A 516 9.68 1.40 15.94
C VAL A 516 10.50 0.36 16.72
N SER A 517 11.82 0.31 16.52
CA SER A 517 12.72 -0.53 17.32
C SER A 517 12.86 -0.02 18.76
N ARG A 518 12.91 1.30 18.96
CA ARG A 518 13.00 1.89 20.31
C ARG A 518 11.66 1.86 21.04
N TYR A 519 10.56 2.09 20.33
CA TYR A 519 9.21 2.15 20.86
C TYR A 519 8.31 1.08 20.23
N PRO A 520 8.55 -0.21 20.52
CA PRO A 520 7.80 -1.32 19.90
C PRO A 520 6.30 -1.34 20.27
N ASP A 521 5.94 -0.63 21.34
CA ASP A 521 4.56 -0.47 21.82
C ASP A 521 3.85 0.76 21.27
N LEU A 522 4.54 1.60 20.49
CA LEU A 522 3.98 2.80 19.88
C LEU A 522 3.05 2.42 18.72
N LEU A 523 1.82 2.95 18.71
CA LEU A 523 0.96 2.87 17.54
C LEU A 523 1.33 3.98 16.56
N LEU A 524 1.94 3.62 15.43
CA LEU A 524 2.20 4.55 14.35
C LEU A 524 1.05 4.53 13.33
N GLU A 525 0.49 5.70 13.04
CA GLU A 525 -0.41 5.91 11.90
C GLU A 525 0.31 6.71 10.83
N GLY A 526 0.41 6.13 9.62
CA GLY A 526 0.93 6.84 8.46
C GLY A 526 -0.09 7.85 7.93
N CYS A 527 0.39 9.01 7.48
CA CYS A 527 -0.41 10.06 6.85
C CYS A 527 0.46 10.79 5.82
N SER A 528 -0.17 11.28 4.75
CA SER A 528 0.46 12.17 3.79
C SER A 528 -0.61 13.03 3.13
N GLY A 529 -1.12 14.00 3.90
CA GLY A 529 -2.36 14.72 3.55
C GLY A 529 -3.45 13.73 3.16
N GLY A 530 -3.85 12.86 4.10
CA GLY A 530 -4.63 11.67 3.79
C GLY A 530 -3.77 10.54 3.23
N GLY A 531 -4.29 9.85 2.21
CA GLY A 531 -3.71 8.63 1.67
C GLY A 531 -2.64 8.84 0.59
N GLY A 532 -1.88 9.94 0.64
CA GLY A 532 -0.83 10.26 -0.34
C GLY A 532 0.39 9.33 -0.31
N ARG A 533 0.50 8.53 0.76
CA ARG A 533 1.50 7.48 0.92
C ARG A 533 0.88 6.21 1.53
N PHE A 534 -0.32 5.87 1.04
CA PHE A 534 -1.04 4.65 1.41
C PHE A 534 -0.51 3.48 0.57
N ASP A 535 0.60 2.91 1.02
CA ASP A 535 1.31 1.83 0.34
C ASP A 535 1.88 0.80 1.33
N LEU A 536 2.33 -0.33 0.80
CA LEU A 536 2.84 -1.44 1.60
C LEU A 536 4.18 -1.13 2.28
N GLY A 537 4.98 -0.21 1.73
CA GLY A 537 6.24 0.20 2.34
C GLY A 537 6.02 0.94 3.67
N MET A 538 5.01 1.83 3.74
CA MET A 538 4.62 2.48 4.99
C MET A 538 3.88 1.51 5.93
N LEU A 539 3.01 0.66 5.39
CA LEU A 539 2.22 -0.30 6.18
C LEU A 539 3.09 -1.26 7.02
N TYR A 540 4.31 -1.55 6.56
CA TYR A 540 5.32 -2.31 7.33
C TYR A 540 5.67 -1.66 8.69
N TYR A 541 5.68 -0.33 8.76
CA TYR A 541 6.01 0.44 9.96
C TYR A 541 4.77 0.94 10.71
N SER A 542 3.71 1.28 9.97
CA SER A 542 2.46 1.82 10.51
C SER A 542 1.30 0.87 10.20
N PRO A 543 0.82 0.05 11.15
CA PRO A 543 -0.23 -0.94 10.89
C PRO A 543 -1.58 -0.30 10.51
N GLN A 544 -1.70 1.03 10.59
CA GLN A 544 -2.80 1.82 10.09
C GLN A 544 -2.31 3.07 9.35
N ILE A 545 -3.09 3.53 8.38
CA ILE A 545 -2.80 4.73 7.60
C ILE A 545 -4.08 5.54 7.46
N TRP A 546 -3.98 6.85 7.66
CA TRP A 546 -5.08 7.79 7.42
C TRP A 546 -5.48 7.75 5.95
N CYS A 547 -6.71 7.32 5.68
CA CYS A 547 -7.12 6.93 4.33
C CYS A 547 -7.24 8.12 3.37
N SER A 548 -7.80 9.24 3.84
CA SER A 548 -8.08 10.45 3.06
C SER A 548 -8.40 11.60 4.00
N ASP A 549 -8.00 12.82 3.66
CA ASP A 549 -8.48 14.01 4.36
C ASP A 549 -9.97 14.29 4.08
N ASP A 550 -10.56 13.63 3.06
CA ASP A 550 -12.00 13.67 2.88
C ASP A 550 -12.66 12.72 3.87
N THR A 551 -13.33 13.30 4.86
CA THR A 551 -14.07 12.59 5.91
C THR A 551 -15.57 12.54 5.65
N ASP A 552 -16.02 12.94 4.45
CA ASP A 552 -17.41 12.78 4.07
C ASP A 552 -17.78 11.31 3.89
N ALA A 553 -18.87 10.89 4.55
CA ALA A 553 -19.30 9.49 4.57
C ALA A 553 -19.66 8.94 3.18
N VAL A 554 -20.07 9.77 2.22
CA VAL A 554 -20.44 9.33 0.87
C VAL A 554 -19.20 9.22 -0.02
N GLU A 555 -18.29 10.21 -0.01
CA GLU A 555 -17.03 10.11 -0.76
C GLU A 555 -16.15 8.96 -0.22
N ARG A 556 -16.16 8.72 1.11
CA ARG A 556 -15.47 7.59 1.73
C ARG A 556 -15.92 6.23 1.21
N LEU A 557 -17.13 6.09 0.65
CA LEU A 557 -17.57 4.82 0.07
C LEU A 557 -16.67 4.40 -1.10
N SER A 558 -16.37 5.30 -2.05
CA SER A 558 -15.53 4.95 -3.20
C SER A 558 -14.06 4.82 -2.81
N VAL A 559 -13.57 5.69 -1.93
CA VAL A 559 -12.17 5.66 -1.46
C VAL A 559 -11.90 4.36 -0.70
N GLN A 560 -12.75 3.97 0.26
CA GLN A 560 -12.59 2.71 1.00
C GLN A 560 -12.79 1.48 0.11
N TYR A 561 -13.74 1.53 -0.83
CA TYR A 561 -13.96 0.47 -1.82
C TYR A 561 -12.70 0.20 -2.64
N GLY A 562 -12.10 1.24 -3.24
CA GLY A 562 -10.88 1.09 -4.03
C GLY A 562 -9.66 0.68 -3.19
N THR A 563 -9.55 1.21 -1.96
CA THR A 563 -8.48 0.82 -1.01
C THR A 563 -8.54 -0.68 -0.69
N SER A 564 -9.74 -1.23 -0.54
CA SER A 564 -9.93 -2.64 -0.14
C SER A 564 -9.52 -3.68 -1.19
N PHE A 565 -9.06 -3.30 -2.39
CA PHE A 565 -8.59 -4.29 -3.36
C PHE A 565 -7.22 -4.86 -3.00
N CYS A 566 -6.37 -4.05 -2.37
CA CYS A 566 -5.00 -4.41 -1.99
C CYS A 566 -4.83 -4.47 -0.47
N TYR A 567 -5.41 -3.50 0.25
CA TYR A 567 -5.09 -3.28 1.66
C TYR A 567 -6.18 -3.86 2.56
N PRO A 568 -5.81 -4.60 3.63
CA PRO A 568 -6.78 -5.06 4.61
C PRO A 568 -7.50 -3.85 5.19
N ILE A 569 -8.83 -3.91 5.25
CA ILE A 569 -9.66 -2.80 5.73
C ILE A 569 -9.31 -2.40 7.18
N SER A 570 -8.79 -3.34 7.97
CA SER A 570 -8.25 -3.04 9.29
C SER A 570 -7.17 -1.96 9.28
N ALA A 571 -6.39 -1.80 8.21
CA ALA A 571 -5.35 -0.77 8.10
C ALA A 571 -5.89 0.64 7.75
N VAL A 572 -7.20 0.78 7.50
CA VAL A 572 -7.79 2.02 6.99
C VAL A 572 -8.24 2.93 8.14
N GLY A 573 -7.53 4.04 8.35
CA GLY A 573 -7.94 5.12 9.27
C GLY A 573 -9.20 5.83 8.79
N SER A 574 -10.27 5.80 9.59
CA SER A 574 -11.56 6.40 9.25
C SER A 574 -12.24 7.03 10.47
N HIS A 575 -12.48 8.34 10.39
CA HIS A 575 -13.08 9.10 11.48
C HIS A 575 -14.47 9.63 11.11
N VAL A 576 -15.32 9.74 12.13
CA VAL A 576 -16.53 10.56 12.08
C VAL A 576 -16.11 12.02 12.25
N SER A 577 -16.41 12.88 11.28
CA SER A 577 -16.10 14.32 11.32
C SER A 577 -17.35 15.19 11.43
N ALA A 578 -17.18 16.51 11.50
CA ALA A 578 -18.28 17.47 11.62
C ALA A 578 -19.15 17.55 10.34
N VAL A 579 -20.40 18.03 10.49
CA VAL A 579 -21.28 18.37 9.35
C VAL A 579 -21.82 19.81 9.49
N PRO A 580 -22.01 20.58 8.40
CA PRO A 580 -21.65 20.26 7.01
C PRO A 580 -20.16 19.95 6.86
N ASN A 581 -19.84 18.87 6.14
CA ASN A 581 -18.48 18.37 6.00
C ASN A 581 -17.55 19.47 5.47
N HIS A 582 -16.34 19.61 6.03
CA HIS A 582 -15.45 20.73 5.71
C HIS A 582 -14.93 20.71 4.26
N GLN A 583 -14.79 19.52 3.66
CA GLN A 583 -14.25 19.34 2.32
C GLN A 583 -15.33 19.53 1.23
N THR A 584 -16.55 19.05 1.48
CA THR A 584 -17.63 18.96 0.46
C THR A 584 -18.88 19.78 0.78
N GLY A 585 -19.08 20.19 2.03
CA GLY A 585 -20.30 20.82 2.52
C GLY A 585 -21.50 19.87 2.66
N ARG A 586 -21.31 18.56 2.50
CA ARG A 586 -22.38 17.56 2.60
C ARG A 586 -22.83 17.39 4.06
N ILE A 587 -24.13 17.18 4.26
CA ILE A 587 -24.71 16.89 5.57
C ILE A 587 -25.16 15.43 5.57
N THR A 588 -24.59 14.64 6.48
CA THR A 588 -24.91 13.22 6.66
C THR A 588 -25.25 12.93 8.13
N PRO A 589 -26.22 12.03 8.40
CA PRO A 589 -26.54 11.61 9.77
C PRO A 589 -25.31 11.08 10.51
N VAL A 590 -25.22 11.30 11.83
CA VAL A 590 -24.08 10.82 12.63
C VAL A 590 -24.01 9.28 12.66
N GLU A 591 -25.14 8.59 12.72
CA GLU A 591 -25.27 7.14 12.52
C GLU A 591 -24.58 6.65 11.23
N THR A 592 -24.83 7.31 10.11
CA THR A 592 -24.27 6.96 8.80
C THR A 592 -22.77 7.18 8.75
N ARG A 593 -22.28 8.32 9.28
CA ARG A 593 -20.84 8.58 9.42
C ARG A 593 -20.16 7.49 10.25
N GLY A 594 -20.77 7.10 11.37
CA GLY A 594 -20.28 6.01 12.22
C GLY A 594 -20.20 4.67 11.49
N THR A 595 -21.27 4.29 10.78
CA THR A 595 -21.35 3.01 10.05
C THR A 595 -20.26 2.88 8.98
N VAL A 596 -20.00 3.95 8.22
CA VAL A 596 -18.94 3.97 7.20
C VAL A 596 -17.55 3.92 7.84
N ALA A 597 -17.35 4.68 8.91
CA ALA A 597 -16.06 4.78 9.59
C ALA A 597 -15.68 3.49 10.35
N MET A 598 -16.65 2.74 10.88
CA MET A 598 -16.43 1.48 11.60
C MET A 598 -15.90 0.34 10.73
N ALA A 599 -15.85 0.51 9.40
CA ALA A 599 -15.25 -0.49 8.52
C ALA A 599 -13.73 -0.66 8.77
N GLY A 600 -13.04 0.42 9.16
CA GLY A 600 -11.59 0.45 9.39
C GLY A 600 -11.21 0.69 10.86
N SER A 601 -10.06 1.32 11.09
CA SER A 601 -9.69 1.81 12.43
C SER A 601 -10.47 3.09 12.75
N PHE A 602 -11.37 2.95 13.72
CA PHE A 602 -12.43 3.90 14.03
C PHE A 602 -11.98 5.04 14.96
N GLY A 603 -12.44 6.25 14.68
CA GLY A 603 -12.22 7.42 15.53
C GLY A 603 -13.17 8.59 15.23
N TYR A 604 -12.88 9.72 15.85
CA TYR A 604 -13.65 10.96 15.76
C TYR A 604 -12.72 12.14 15.45
N GLU A 605 -13.19 13.08 14.63
CA GLU A 605 -12.45 14.28 14.23
C GLU A 605 -13.40 15.49 14.22
N LEU A 606 -13.97 15.77 15.40
CA LEU A 606 -14.85 16.90 15.68
C LEU A 606 -14.87 17.18 17.18
N ASP A 607 -15.28 18.38 17.60
CA ASP A 607 -15.53 18.65 19.02
C ASP A 607 -16.85 18.02 19.47
N LEU A 608 -16.74 16.86 20.13
CA LEU A 608 -17.90 16.11 20.66
C LEU A 608 -18.69 16.91 21.71
N ASN A 609 -18.13 17.96 22.31
CA ASN A 609 -18.86 18.80 23.26
C ASN A 609 -20.00 19.58 22.60
N LEU A 610 -19.86 19.88 21.30
CA LEU A 610 -20.82 20.65 20.52
C LEU A 610 -22.02 19.82 20.02
N LEU A 611 -21.95 18.50 20.16
CA LEU A 611 -23.04 17.60 19.81
C LEU A 611 -24.23 17.78 20.77
N SER A 612 -25.44 17.59 20.24
CA SER A 612 -26.64 17.49 21.06
C SER A 612 -26.62 16.23 21.95
N ASP A 613 -27.42 16.22 23.02
CA ASP A 613 -27.49 15.05 23.92
C ASP A 613 -27.89 13.77 23.18
N GLY A 614 -28.76 13.87 22.17
CA GLY A 614 -29.14 12.73 21.32
C GLY A 614 -27.96 12.19 20.50
N GLU A 615 -27.20 13.07 19.85
CA GLU A 615 -26.00 12.69 19.09
C GLU A 615 -24.90 12.11 20.00
N LYS A 616 -24.77 12.60 21.24
CA LYS A 616 -23.84 12.04 22.23
C LYS A 616 -24.21 10.61 22.63
N GLU A 617 -25.49 10.30 22.75
CA GLU A 617 -25.94 8.92 22.97
C GLU A 617 -25.70 8.03 21.74
N GLU A 618 -25.87 8.55 20.52
CA GLU A 618 -25.50 7.84 19.29
C GLU A 618 -23.98 7.53 19.24
N VAL A 619 -23.12 8.47 19.65
CA VAL A 619 -21.67 8.26 19.77
C VAL A 619 -21.35 7.14 20.76
N LYS A 620 -21.99 7.11 21.94
CA LYS A 620 -21.79 6.02 22.91
C LYS A 620 -22.17 4.66 22.35
N GLU A 621 -23.29 4.57 21.63
CA GLU A 621 -23.71 3.31 21.01
C GLU A 621 -22.77 2.90 19.87
N GLN A 622 -22.29 3.83 19.04
CA GLN A 622 -21.29 3.55 18.01
C GLN A 622 -20.01 2.94 18.60
N ILE A 623 -19.48 3.53 19.68
CA ILE A 623 -18.27 3.02 20.36
C ILE A 623 -18.51 1.61 20.90
N LYS A 624 -19.68 1.36 21.47
CA LYS A 624 -20.08 0.03 21.97
C LYS A 624 -20.21 -0.98 20.83
N THR A 625 -20.83 -0.60 19.72
CA THR A 625 -20.98 -1.42 18.51
C THR A 625 -19.63 -1.76 17.90
N PHE A 626 -18.74 -0.78 17.73
CA PHE A 626 -17.37 -1.00 17.28
C PHE A 626 -16.64 -2.00 18.18
N LYS A 627 -16.70 -1.84 19.51
CA LYS A 627 -16.06 -2.78 20.45
C LYS A 627 -16.67 -4.18 20.37
N LYS A 628 -17.98 -4.30 20.17
CA LYS A 628 -18.69 -5.58 20.01
C LYS A 628 -18.21 -6.33 18.76
N TYR A 629 -18.08 -5.64 17.64
CA TYR A 629 -17.76 -6.25 16.34
C TYR A 629 -16.29 -6.16 15.95
N TYR A 630 -15.42 -5.60 16.81
CA TYR A 630 -14.03 -5.32 16.47
C TYR A 630 -13.29 -6.52 15.88
N ASN A 631 -13.40 -7.69 16.53
CA ASN A 631 -12.73 -8.89 16.03
C ASN A 631 -13.24 -9.30 14.64
N LEU A 632 -14.53 -9.12 14.37
CA LEU A 632 -15.12 -9.44 13.08
C LEU A 632 -14.69 -8.44 12.00
N THR A 633 -14.68 -7.14 12.28
CA THR A 633 -14.25 -6.12 11.30
C THR A 633 -12.73 -6.11 11.09
N HIS A 634 -11.97 -6.51 12.10
CA HIS A 634 -10.52 -6.58 12.04
C HIS A 634 -10.00 -7.88 11.42
N GLU A 635 -10.48 -9.03 11.89
CA GLU A 635 -9.96 -10.36 11.52
C GLU A 635 -10.76 -11.06 10.42
N GLY A 636 -12.02 -10.66 10.24
CA GLY A 636 -12.93 -11.28 9.28
C GLY A 636 -12.49 -11.09 7.82
N GLU A 637 -13.04 -11.95 6.99
CA GLU A 637 -12.99 -11.85 5.53
C GLU A 637 -13.86 -10.70 5.07
N TYR A 638 -13.30 -9.81 4.25
CA TYR A 638 -13.98 -8.63 3.75
C TYR A 638 -14.50 -8.86 2.33
N TYR A 639 -15.82 -8.70 2.14
CA TYR A 639 -16.48 -8.85 0.84
C TYR A 639 -17.06 -7.52 0.37
N ARG A 640 -16.69 -7.11 -0.84
CA ARG A 640 -17.36 -6.04 -1.59
C ARG A 640 -18.66 -6.61 -2.18
N LEU A 641 -19.81 -6.17 -1.69
CA LEU A 641 -21.11 -6.66 -2.17
C LEU A 641 -21.68 -5.81 -3.31
N THR A 642 -21.31 -4.53 -3.38
CA THR A 642 -21.77 -3.59 -4.40
C THR A 642 -20.66 -2.61 -4.77
N ASN A 643 -20.66 -2.12 -6.00
CA ASN A 643 -19.74 -1.08 -6.46
C ASN A 643 -20.36 0.34 -6.29
N PRO A 644 -19.88 1.18 -5.35
CA PRO A 644 -20.41 2.53 -5.13
C PRO A 644 -20.13 3.50 -6.28
N MET A 645 -19.21 3.17 -7.19
CA MET A 645 -18.90 3.99 -8.37
C MET A 645 -19.93 3.80 -9.49
N GLU A 646 -20.54 2.62 -9.57
CA GLU A 646 -21.56 2.30 -10.58
C GLU A 646 -22.98 2.47 -10.03
N ASN A 647 -23.15 2.32 -8.72
CA ASN A 647 -24.44 2.41 -8.05
C ASN A 647 -24.55 3.65 -7.16
N ARG A 648 -25.43 4.58 -7.54
CA ARG A 648 -25.69 5.82 -6.81
C ARG A 648 -26.81 5.72 -5.78
N LEU A 649 -27.48 4.57 -5.67
CA LEU A 649 -28.63 4.39 -4.79
C LEU A 649 -28.23 3.79 -3.46
N TYR A 650 -27.29 2.85 -3.47
CA TYR A 650 -26.84 2.17 -2.28
C TYR A 650 -25.42 1.59 -2.45
N ALA A 651 -24.76 1.42 -1.31
CA ALA A 651 -23.52 0.67 -1.18
C ALA A 651 -23.60 -0.31 -0.01
N ALA A 652 -23.00 -1.49 -0.12
CA ALA A 652 -22.90 -2.49 0.92
C ALA A 652 -21.60 -3.29 0.84
N TRP A 653 -21.12 -3.71 2.00
CA TRP A 653 -19.96 -4.57 2.20
C TRP A 653 -20.20 -5.47 3.40
N GLU A 654 -19.41 -6.53 3.52
CA GLU A 654 -19.62 -7.56 4.53
C GLU A 654 -18.30 -8.02 5.14
N PHE A 655 -18.37 -8.38 6.41
CA PHE A 655 -17.32 -9.06 7.17
C PHE A 655 -17.81 -10.43 7.59
N VAL A 656 -17.04 -11.48 7.33
CA VAL A 656 -17.39 -12.85 7.75
C VAL A 656 -16.27 -13.40 8.63
N SER A 657 -16.64 -13.98 9.77
CA SER A 657 -15.69 -14.66 10.66
C SER A 657 -14.97 -15.81 9.95
N GLN A 658 -13.73 -16.10 10.34
CA GLN A 658 -12.90 -17.17 9.76
C GLN A 658 -13.58 -18.55 9.81
N ASP A 659 -14.33 -18.83 10.88
CA ASP A 659 -15.09 -20.09 11.02
C ASP A 659 -16.50 -20.03 10.41
N GLN A 660 -16.81 -18.91 9.75
CA GLN A 660 -18.07 -18.59 9.07
C GLN A 660 -19.29 -18.66 10.00
N SER A 661 -19.11 -18.56 11.32
CA SER A 661 -20.19 -18.66 12.30
C SER A 661 -20.96 -17.35 12.50
N GLU A 662 -20.38 -16.22 12.13
CA GLU A 662 -21.01 -14.91 12.14
C GLU A 662 -20.58 -14.04 10.97
N ALA A 663 -21.46 -13.12 10.57
CA ALA A 663 -21.19 -12.12 9.56
C ALA A 663 -21.87 -10.77 9.90
N LEU A 664 -21.27 -9.68 9.43
CA LEU A 664 -21.75 -8.31 9.60
C LEU A 664 -21.78 -7.62 8.26
N VAL A 665 -22.98 -7.29 7.79
CA VAL A 665 -23.20 -6.51 6.57
C VAL A 665 -23.45 -5.07 6.97
N HIS A 666 -22.61 -4.16 6.47
CA HIS A 666 -22.82 -2.73 6.57
C HIS A 666 -23.18 -2.16 5.20
N GLY A 667 -23.86 -1.01 5.21
CA GLY A 667 -24.16 -0.30 3.98
C GLY A 667 -24.75 1.08 4.21
N MET A 668 -25.03 1.74 3.08
CA MET A 668 -25.68 3.05 3.03
C MET A 668 -26.70 3.08 1.90
N GLN A 669 -27.92 3.52 2.17
CA GLN A 669 -28.79 4.09 1.14
C GLN A 669 -28.26 5.49 0.82
N ILE A 670 -27.67 5.67 -0.37
CA ILE A 670 -27.04 6.92 -0.78
C ILE A 670 -28.12 7.93 -1.16
N LEU A 671 -28.97 7.60 -2.14
CA LEU A 671 -30.06 8.45 -2.61
C LEU A 671 -31.40 7.75 -2.41
N ALA A 672 -32.33 8.43 -1.71
CA ALA A 672 -33.70 7.98 -1.61
C ALA A 672 -34.43 8.16 -2.95
N GLN A 673 -35.20 7.15 -3.34
CA GLN A 673 -36.07 7.24 -4.52
C GLN A 673 -37.53 6.97 -4.14
N PRO A 674 -38.47 7.85 -4.53
CA PRO A 674 -39.89 7.58 -4.35
C PRO A 674 -40.28 6.37 -5.20
N SER A 675 -40.96 5.40 -4.60
CA SER A 675 -41.39 4.18 -5.28
C SER A 675 -40.25 3.41 -5.99
N GLY A 676 -39.04 3.41 -5.42
CA GLY A 676 -37.89 2.70 -6.00
C GLY A 676 -38.09 1.18 -6.14
N PRO A 677 -37.17 0.47 -6.81
CA PRO A 677 -37.19 -0.99 -6.88
C PRO A 677 -36.83 -1.62 -5.53
N SER A 678 -37.23 -2.89 -5.32
CA SER A 678 -36.74 -3.65 -4.15
C SER A 678 -35.29 -4.05 -4.39
N ILE A 679 -34.46 -3.91 -3.36
CA ILE A 679 -33.04 -4.16 -3.44
C ILE A 679 -32.75 -5.41 -2.63
N HIS A 680 -32.19 -6.42 -3.30
CA HIS A 680 -31.76 -7.66 -2.68
C HIS A 680 -30.25 -7.73 -2.79
N ILE A 681 -29.57 -7.89 -1.65
CA ILE A 681 -28.10 -7.98 -1.60
C ILE A 681 -27.70 -9.40 -1.19
N PRO A 682 -27.24 -10.23 -2.13
CA PRO A 682 -26.61 -11.51 -1.82
C PRO A 682 -25.40 -11.31 -0.91
N VAL A 683 -25.40 -12.00 0.25
CA VAL A 683 -24.23 -12.08 1.12
C VAL A 683 -23.24 -13.11 0.60
N ARG A 684 -22.05 -13.18 1.18
CA ARG A 684 -20.93 -14.03 0.75
C ARG A 684 -20.30 -14.75 1.94
N GLY A 685 -19.46 -15.75 1.65
CA GLY A 685 -18.60 -16.38 2.66
C GLY A 685 -19.28 -17.27 3.72
N LEU A 686 -20.60 -17.49 3.67
CA LEU A 686 -21.31 -18.31 4.66
C LEU A 686 -21.22 -19.82 4.35
N LYS A 687 -21.37 -20.66 5.39
CA LYS A 687 -21.60 -22.11 5.21
C LYS A 687 -22.96 -22.33 4.55
N ALA A 688 -22.97 -22.92 3.36
CA ALA A 688 -24.19 -23.07 2.57
C ALA A 688 -25.32 -23.80 3.32
N ASP A 689 -24.99 -24.85 4.06
CA ASP A 689 -25.98 -25.72 4.71
C ASP A 689 -26.25 -25.39 6.19
N ALA A 690 -25.53 -24.40 6.75
CA ALA A 690 -25.81 -23.90 8.10
C ALA A 690 -27.01 -22.94 8.10
N MET A 691 -27.71 -22.86 9.23
CA MET A 691 -28.80 -21.90 9.44
C MET A 691 -28.27 -20.67 10.16
N TYR A 692 -28.60 -19.47 9.66
CA TYR A 692 -28.21 -18.20 10.25
C TYR A 692 -29.44 -17.43 10.69
N GLU A 693 -29.37 -16.88 11.90
CA GLU A 693 -30.29 -15.90 12.42
C GLU A 693 -29.81 -14.50 12.01
N VAL A 694 -30.66 -13.74 11.31
CA VAL A 694 -30.42 -12.36 10.86
C VAL A 694 -31.11 -11.41 11.84
N ASN A 695 -30.32 -10.55 12.49
CA ASN A 695 -30.76 -9.56 13.47
C ASN A 695 -31.63 -10.09 14.63
N GLY A 696 -31.62 -11.40 14.89
CA GLY A 696 -32.50 -12.02 15.89
C GLY A 696 -33.95 -12.25 15.44
N GLU A 697 -34.26 -12.01 14.16
CA GLU A 697 -35.65 -11.96 13.67
C GLU A 697 -35.97 -13.01 12.60
N LEU A 698 -34.99 -13.34 11.76
CA LEU A 698 -35.18 -14.16 10.57
C LEU A 698 -34.14 -15.29 10.50
N VAL A 699 -34.60 -16.54 10.43
CA VAL A 699 -33.70 -17.70 10.28
C VAL A 699 -33.74 -18.23 8.85
N ARG A 700 -32.58 -18.28 8.17
CA ARG A 700 -32.43 -18.77 6.79
C ARG A 700 -31.13 -19.55 6.62
N SER A 701 -31.07 -20.47 5.67
CA SER A 701 -29.81 -21.16 5.37
C SER A 701 -28.81 -20.20 4.72
N GLY A 702 -27.51 -20.45 4.93
CA GLY A 702 -26.45 -19.67 4.27
C GLY A 702 -26.62 -19.67 2.75
N ARG A 703 -27.00 -20.80 2.15
CA ARG A 703 -27.35 -20.92 0.73
C ARG A 703 -28.47 -19.98 0.30
N ALA A 704 -29.54 -19.86 1.09
CA ALA A 704 -30.64 -18.96 0.77
C ALA A 704 -30.20 -17.49 0.84
N LEU A 705 -29.36 -17.14 1.81
CA LEU A 705 -28.84 -15.79 1.98
C LEU A 705 -27.84 -15.44 0.87
N MET A 706 -26.96 -16.35 0.47
CA MET A 706 -25.95 -16.12 -0.57
C MET A 706 -26.52 -16.08 -1.99
N HIS A 707 -27.69 -16.67 -2.25
CA HIS A 707 -28.31 -16.64 -3.58
C HIS A 707 -29.57 -15.75 -3.67
N GLY A 708 -30.36 -15.69 -2.60
CA GLY A 708 -31.58 -14.88 -2.53
C GLY A 708 -31.35 -13.49 -1.94
N GLY A 709 -30.30 -13.32 -1.13
CA GLY A 709 -29.91 -12.05 -0.53
C GLY A 709 -30.77 -11.57 0.64
N LEU A 710 -30.28 -10.51 1.27
CA LEU A 710 -30.97 -9.71 2.26
C LEU A 710 -31.82 -8.65 1.58
N ASN A 711 -33.02 -8.38 2.11
CA ASN A 711 -33.85 -7.29 1.62
C ASN A 711 -33.34 -5.97 2.22
N PHE A 712 -32.69 -5.15 1.40
CA PHE A 712 -32.11 -3.89 1.85
C PHE A 712 -33.23 -2.93 2.28
N PRO A 713 -33.18 -2.37 3.49
CA PRO A 713 -34.30 -1.62 4.05
C PRO A 713 -34.47 -0.31 3.29
N ARG A 714 -35.71 0.00 2.93
CA ARG A 714 -36.04 1.31 2.34
C ARG A 714 -36.29 2.31 3.45
N GLN A 715 -35.54 3.40 3.41
CA GLN A 715 -35.63 4.45 4.42
C GLN A 715 -36.00 5.78 3.76
N THR A 716 -36.69 6.63 4.50
CA THR A 716 -36.98 8.00 4.05
C THR A 716 -35.74 8.87 4.23
N GLY A 717 -35.34 9.57 3.17
CA GLY A 717 -34.20 10.49 3.17
C GLY A 717 -32.90 9.87 2.65
N ASP A 718 -31.98 10.74 2.25
CA ASP A 718 -30.67 10.36 1.73
C ASP A 718 -29.71 9.94 2.86
N PHE A 719 -28.64 9.24 2.48
CA PHE A 719 -27.51 8.88 3.33
C PHE A 719 -27.91 8.13 4.61
N LYS A 720 -28.68 7.05 4.48
CA LYS A 720 -29.14 6.25 5.64
C LYS A 720 -28.32 4.98 5.81
N ALA A 721 -27.82 4.75 7.02
CA ALA A 721 -27.08 3.56 7.39
C ALA A 721 -27.93 2.28 7.25
N VAL A 722 -27.28 1.17 6.95
CA VAL A 722 -27.86 -0.17 6.94
C VAL A 722 -26.91 -1.13 7.64
N GLU A 723 -27.42 -1.93 8.56
CA GLU A 723 -26.67 -2.97 9.26
C GLU A 723 -27.49 -4.27 9.32
N PHE A 724 -26.83 -5.39 9.05
CA PHE A 724 -27.33 -6.72 9.37
C PHE A 724 -26.24 -7.54 10.06
N TYR A 725 -26.57 -8.13 11.20
CA TYR A 725 -25.74 -9.11 11.88
C TYR A 725 -26.34 -10.51 11.72
N LEU A 726 -25.52 -11.44 11.23
CA LEU A 726 -25.89 -12.82 10.96
C LEU A 726 -25.12 -13.72 11.93
N LYS A 727 -25.80 -14.69 12.54
CA LYS A 727 -25.19 -15.65 13.46
C LYS A 727 -25.68 -17.06 13.22
N GLU A 728 -24.75 -18.01 13.11
CA GLU A 728 -25.03 -19.43 12.97
C GLU A 728 -25.83 -19.94 14.18
N VAL A 729 -26.95 -20.60 13.90
CA VAL A 729 -27.79 -21.27 14.88
C VAL A 729 -27.13 -22.60 15.21
N LYS A 730 -26.74 -22.78 16.48
CA LYS A 730 -26.10 -24.00 16.98
C LYS A 730 -27.10 -25.09 17.32
#